data_AF-A0A7X0Y309-F1
#
_entry.id   AF-A0A7X0Y309-F1
#
_cell.length_a   1.000
_cell.length_b   1.000
_cell.length_c   1.000
_cell.angle_alpha   90.00
_cell.angle_beta   90.00
_cell.angle_gamma   90.00
#
_symmetry.space_group_name_H-M   'P 1'
#
loop_
_entity.id
_entity.type
_entity.pdbx_description
1 polymer ?
#
loop_
_entity_poly.entity_id
_entity_poly.type
_entity_poly.pdbx_seq_one_letter_code
_entity_poly.pdbx_strand_id
1 'polypeptide(L)'
;MHTYERKFYDTCYLIYMNKMKNLEVSSEVAMRESISAVKHEFLAEGIEISENEFRSWVTKIWSEIKIEMSDSVLSTGNKENQHDYKYSESSFFWKRYMIKLKEKNRDAKTIGEIDKITDEILNLIIPPATGEIFDRKGLVLGYVQSGKTANFIGVINKAFDRGYDLIIVLAGMSDALRKQTQERINYEVLNGNQGLEMDDINYVCALTSDVDDFRYRHMGRELDLNKKTICVVKKNPSVLRDLIKYIGNSDISNFNRNVLIIDDEADQASVNTAVATKGEGPKTVNKLIRQLLRLFDRKSYIGYTATPFANFLINTEEDHSEVGRDLFPKDFVISLPKPRGYYGPEEYFNDLAKERNPLRFIDYSESTELAKISDDEAVIPSGLSEAIRHFLIVAAIRELSEQRSNHNSMLIHVSQLTKGHKILLKVVNRYFKVLKTKILNTDTTMLELLKKEYDEIMFHSNKWKNKRVGICSWSKTLELIKKNIGKVELMMFNGESKDVLDYSNYSKVGKHVIVIGGNKISRGLTLEGLTISYYARPTKIMDTLMQMARWFGYRENYIDICRVYTTKELAEQFSDIANAMIEIREELEKMRKSGKKPSEFAIRMKTHPTMILTSKLKMQNAKLAIVNYEGRLVQTRNFGDGKKFYENNMNATKLLLGSLEKKRVISGVGKKLSYHLFSEVSVSRIKNFLEQYETINSYRADSKLMKKYIEYANSMNELRNWSVAVVEGYEGGYKVELPNVYIKNAIYRRKNEFDNYRGGHPDIKALVSGNNEEFLDMALKNIDLNDTARITNRRKRSGTEGLLLIYPLNPNVSTFEKVDVKFTSKLVPIGIAISFPFSEKNMDEKLYLYNKSIKTNVGVRL
;
A
#
# COMPACT_ATOMS: atom_id res chain seq x y z
N MET A 1 0.74 40.44 -28.05
CA MET A 1 0.23 39.61 -26.94
C MET A 1 1.32 39.09 -26.01
N HIS A 2 2.46 38.58 -26.47
CA HIS A 2 3.51 38.04 -25.58
C HIS A 2 4.33 39.05 -24.74
N THR A 3 4.25 40.35 -25.02
CA THR A 3 5.05 41.38 -24.32
C THR A 3 4.51 41.71 -22.92
N TYR A 4 3.19 41.89 -22.78
CA TYR A 4 2.56 42.21 -21.49
C TYR A 4 2.50 41.00 -20.54
N GLU A 5 2.27 39.81 -21.10
CA GLU A 5 2.35 38.56 -20.34
C GLU A 5 3.73 38.43 -19.71
N ARG A 6 4.80 38.55 -20.50
CA ARG A 6 6.18 38.46 -20.00
C ARG A 6 6.51 39.56 -18.98
N LYS A 7 6.10 40.81 -19.23
CA LYS A 7 6.24 41.92 -18.26
C LYS A 7 5.52 41.60 -16.94
N PHE A 8 4.32 41.01 -17.00
CA PHE A 8 3.56 40.59 -15.82
C PHE A 8 4.33 39.53 -15.01
N TYR A 9 4.89 38.52 -15.69
CA TYR A 9 5.71 37.48 -15.04
C TYR A 9 6.96 38.04 -14.38
N ASP A 10 7.78 38.77 -15.15
CA ASP A 10 9.08 39.26 -14.67
C ASP A 10 8.90 40.21 -13.47
N THR A 11 7.89 41.08 -13.52
CA THR A 11 7.59 42.03 -12.44
C THR A 11 7.01 41.33 -11.21
N CYS A 12 6.05 40.40 -11.38
CA CYS A 12 5.52 39.61 -10.28
C CYS A 12 6.62 38.80 -9.58
N TYR A 13 7.51 38.18 -10.37
CA TYR A 13 8.63 37.38 -9.86
C TYR A 13 9.63 38.24 -9.09
N LEU A 14 9.98 39.44 -9.58
CA LEU A 14 10.86 40.38 -8.88
C LEU A 14 10.30 40.81 -7.52
N ILE A 15 9.03 41.23 -7.47
CA ILE A 15 8.37 41.65 -6.22
C ILE A 15 8.28 40.47 -5.25
N TYR A 16 7.90 39.29 -5.77
CA TYR A 16 7.84 38.06 -4.98
C TYR A 16 9.20 37.69 -4.38
N MET A 17 10.26 37.69 -5.19
CA MET A 17 11.62 37.37 -4.72
C MET A 17 12.12 38.38 -3.68
N ASN A 18 11.78 39.66 -3.82
CA ASN A 18 12.17 40.69 -2.86
C ASN A 18 11.46 40.50 -1.50
N LYS A 19 10.16 40.18 -1.53
CA LYS A 19 9.37 39.86 -0.32
C LYS A 19 9.86 38.57 0.36
N MET A 20 10.18 37.54 -0.43
CA MET A 20 10.72 36.28 0.08
C MET A 20 12.12 36.44 0.69
N LYS A 21 12.93 37.38 0.19
CA LYS A 21 14.29 37.65 0.70
C LYS A 21 14.28 38.28 2.10
N ASN A 22 13.23 39.01 2.45
CA ASN A 22 13.08 39.66 3.75
C ASN A 22 12.33 38.77 4.79
N LEU A 23 11.83 37.58 4.40
CA LEU A 23 11.12 36.61 5.26
C LEU A 23 9.88 37.16 6.02
N GLU A 24 9.32 38.30 5.60
CA GLU A 24 8.25 39.00 6.33
C GLU A 24 6.84 38.36 6.18
N VAL A 25 6.61 37.53 5.15
CA VAL A 25 5.29 36.98 4.81
C VAL A 25 5.38 35.58 4.21
N SER A 26 4.30 34.78 4.30
CA SER A 26 4.22 33.46 3.68
C SER A 26 4.27 33.54 2.15
N SER A 27 4.70 32.46 1.48
CA SER A 27 4.79 32.42 0.01
C SER A 27 3.46 32.70 -0.68
N GLU A 28 2.34 32.25 -0.10
CA GLU A 28 1.00 32.53 -0.63
C GLU A 28 0.63 34.02 -0.54
N VAL A 29 0.92 34.64 0.62
CA VAL A 29 0.63 36.07 0.85
C VAL A 29 1.53 36.94 -0.02
N ALA A 30 2.83 36.63 -0.07
CA ALA A 30 3.80 37.33 -0.92
C ALA A 30 3.37 37.28 -2.39
N MET A 31 2.88 36.13 -2.86
CA MET A 31 2.43 35.99 -4.26
C MET A 31 1.15 36.78 -4.55
N ARG A 32 0.16 36.74 -3.66
CA ARG A 32 -1.07 37.53 -3.81
C ARG A 32 -0.80 39.02 -3.84
N GLU A 33 0.08 39.49 -2.95
CA GLU A 33 0.49 40.90 -2.91
C GLU A 33 1.27 41.30 -4.16
N SER A 34 2.19 40.46 -4.66
CA SER A 34 2.90 40.70 -5.93
C SER A 34 1.94 40.83 -7.11
N ILE A 35 0.97 39.92 -7.24
CA ILE A 35 -0.04 39.98 -8.30
C ILE A 35 -0.88 41.25 -8.18
N SER A 36 -1.27 41.63 -6.95
CA SER A 36 -2.05 42.85 -6.72
C SER A 36 -1.25 44.10 -7.07
N ALA A 37 0.03 44.16 -6.72
CA ALA A 37 0.91 45.28 -7.03
C ALA A 37 1.08 45.47 -8.55
N VAL A 38 1.34 44.38 -9.28
CA VAL A 38 1.48 44.44 -10.75
C VAL A 38 0.15 44.80 -11.43
N LYS A 39 -0.99 44.36 -10.88
CA LYS A 39 -2.31 44.77 -11.38
C LYS A 39 -2.51 46.28 -11.24
N HIS A 40 -2.12 46.87 -10.11
CA HIS A 40 -2.19 48.32 -9.90
C HIS A 40 -1.24 49.09 -10.83
N GLU A 41 -0.03 48.58 -11.03
CA GLU A 41 0.97 49.17 -11.93
C GLU A 41 0.47 49.18 -13.39
N PHE A 42 -0.12 48.08 -13.86
CA PHE A 42 -0.65 47.99 -15.22
C PHE A 42 -1.85 48.92 -15.44
N LEU A 43 -2.71 49.07 -14.42
CA LEU A 43 -3.79 50.06 -14.43
C LEU A 43 -3.25 51.50 -14.49
N ALA A 44 -2.18 51.80 -13.76
CA ALA A 44 -1.55 53.13 -13.77
C ALA A 44 -0.85 53.46 -15.09
N GLU A 45 -0.34 52.45 -15.81
CA GLU A 45 0.25 52.58 -17.15
C GLU A 45 -0.79 52.63 -18.28
N GLY A 46 -2.09 52.55 -17.97
CA GLY A 46 -3.17 52.55 -18.97
C GLY A 46 -3.29 51.24 -19.76
N ILE A 47 -2.76 50.13 -19.24
CA ILE A 47 -2.82 48.81 -19.87
C ILE A 47 -4.11 48.11 -19.43
N GLU A 48 -5.12 48.06 -20.32
CA GLU A 48 -6.34 47.29 -20.10
C GLU A 48 -6.13 45.81 -20.49
N ILE A 49 -6.20 44.91 -19.50
CA ILE A 49 -6.18 43.46 -19.70
C ILE A 49 -7.57 42.91 -19.39
N SER A 50 -8.09 42.05 -20.26
CA SER A 50 -9.37 41.39 -20.00
C SER A 50 -9.28 40.49 -18.76
N GLU A 51 -10.37 40.38 -17.99
CA GLU A 51 -10.35 39.61 -16.74
C GLU A 51 -10.04 38.12 -16.96
N ASN A 52 -10.40 37.57 -18.11
CA ASN A 52 -10.06 36.20 -18.50
C ASN A 52 -8.57 36.01 -18.81
N GLU A 53 -7.93 36.97 -19.49
CA GLU A 53 -6.48 36.93 -19.74
C GLU A 53 -5.69 37.08 -18.44
N PHE A 54 -6.11 38.01 -17.58
CA PHE A 54 -5.48 38.19 -16.27
C PHE A 54 -5.59 36.92 -15.41
N ARG A 55 -6.77 36.29 -15.36
CA ARG A 55 -6.96 35.00 -14.65
C ARG A 55 -6.08 33.89 -15.23
N SER A 56 -5.92 33.84 -16.55
CA SER A 56 -5.02 32.88 -17.21
C SER A 56 -3.57 33.09 -16.80
N TRP A 57 -3.09 34.33 -16.81
CA TRP A 57 -1.71 34.67 -16.39
C TRP A 57 -1.47 34.42 -14.91
N VAL A 58 -2.45 34.73 -14.05
CA VAL A 58 -2.42 34.39 -12.63
C VAL A 58 -2.30 32.87 -12.47
N THR A 59 -3.17 32.09 -13.10
CA THR A 59 -3.15 30.62 -12.97
C THR A 59 -1.82 30.02 -13.40
N LYS A 60 -1.26 30.53 -14.50
CA LYS A 60 0.02 30.06 -15.02
C LYS A 60 1.20 30.49 -14.15
N ILE A 61 1.21 31.69 -13.56
CA ILE A 61 2.28 32.09 -12.61
C ILE A 61 2.24 31.30 -11.29
N TRP A 62 1.05 30.96 -10.81
CA TRP A 62 0.88 30.03 -9.67
C TRP A 62 1.37 28.61 -9.99
N SER A 63 1.40 28.22 -11.27
CA SER A 63 1.90 26.92 -11.71
C SER A 63 3.41 26.89 -12.00
N GLU A 64 3.98 28.01 -12.45
CA GLU A 64 5.40 28.12 -12.85
C GLU A 64 6.30 28.47 -11.66
N ILE A 65 5.87 29.41 -10.82
CA ILE A 65 6.48 29.59 -9.50
C ILE A 65 5.96 28.41 -8.69
N LYS A 66 6.78 27.36 -8.56
CA LYS A 66 6.56 26.32 -7.56
C LYS A 66 6.49 27.02 -6.21
N ILE A 67 5.29 27.41 -5.82
CA ILE A 67 4.98 27.77 -4.46
C ILE A 67 5.14 26.44 -3.75
N GLU A 68 6.35 26.22 -3.24
CA GLU A 68 6.53 25.40 -2.07
C GLU A 68 5.54 25.99 -1.08
N MET A 69 4.35 25.36 -1.02
CA MET A 69 3.53 25.41 0.16
C MET A 69 4.50 25.02 1.26
N SER A 70 4.94 26.01 2.01
CA SER A 70 5.67 25.80 3.23
C SER A 70 4.68 25.17 4.19
N ASP A 71 4.36 23.89 4.00
CA ASP A 71 3.64 23.10 4.98
C ASP A 71 4.64 22.68 6.06
N SER A 72 5.12 23.71 6.76
CA SER A 72 5.43 23.70 8.17
C SER A 72 4.99 25.05 8.75
N VAL A 73 3.76 25.47 8.45
CA VAL A 73 3.10 26.46 9.30
C VAL A 73 2.61 25.70 10.53
N LEU A 74 3.29 25.99 11.63
CA LEU A 74 2.96 25.60 12.99
C LEU A 74 1.46 25.77 13.22
N SER A 75 0.73 24.67 13.46
CA SER A 75 -0.57 24.79 14.10
C SER A 75 -0.32 25.03 15.59
N THR A 76 -0.74 26.18 16.06
CA THR A 76 -0.94 26.53 17.46
C THR A 76 -2.02 25.64 18.09
N GLY A 77 -1.66 24.39 18.40
CA GLY A 77 -2.47 23.43 19.13
C GLY A 77 -1.59 22.72 20.16
N ASN A 78 -1.76 23.09 21.43
CA ASN A 78 -1.02 22.68 22.63
C ASN A 78 0.43 23.21 22.74
N LYS A 79 0.54 24.46 23.19
CA LYS A 79 1.78 25.12 23.63
C LYS A 79 2.45 24.49 24.86
N GLU A 80 1.89 23.47 25.50
CA GLU A 80 2.43 22.94 26.76
C GLU A 80 3.64 22.00 26.60
N ASN A 81 4.02 21.58 25.40
CA ASN A 81 5.18 20.66 25.21
C ASN A 81 6.15 21.07 24.09
N GLN A 82 6.03 22.27 23.51
CA GLN A 82 7.04 22.78 22.57
C GLN A 82 8.21 23.35 23.38
N HIS A 83 9.17 22.49 23.73
CA HIS A 83 10.49 22.99 24.06
C HIS A 83 11.14 23.47 22.75
N ASP A 84 11.22 24.79 22.60
CA ASP A 84 11.83 25.47 21.45
C ASP A 84 13.36 25.31 21.52
N TYR A 85 13.84 24.07 21.38
CA TYR A 85 15.27 23.75 21.33
C TYR A 85 15.81 24.09 19.95
N LYS A 86 16.16 25.36 19.73
CA LYS A 86 17.09 25.74 18.67
C LYS A 86 18.46 25.14 18.99
N TYR A 87 19.08 24.56 17.96
CA TYR A 87 20.45 24.04 17.94
C TYR A 87 21.42 24.77 18.88
N SER A 88 21.97 24.08 19.87
CA SER A 88 23.14 24.54 20.60
C SER A 88 24.41 24.18 19.84
N GLU A 89 25.48 24.97 20.03
CA GLU A 89 26.81 24.73 19.45
C GLU A 89 27.39 23.33 19.80
N SER A 90 26.81 22.63 20.78
CA SER A 90 27.23 21.34 21.32
C SER A 90 26.73 20.07 20.58
N SER A 91 26.02 20.18 19.44
CA SER A 91 25.51 19.00 18.71
C SER A 91 26.63 18.24 17.97
N PHE A 92 27.25 17.25 18.63
CA PHE A 92 28.41 16.51 18.12
C PHE A 92 28.01 15.44 17.09
N PHE A 93 27.04 14.58 17.43
CA PHE A 93 26.69 13.41 16.61
C PHE A 93 26.04 13.82 15.28
N TRP A 94 25.12 14.79 15.32
CA TRP A 94 24.46 15.29 14.11
C TRP A 94 25.44 15.95 13.12
N LYS A 95 26.36 16.80 13.61
CA LYS A 95 27.38 17.45 12.76
C LYS A 95 28.20 16.42 11.98
N ARG A 96 28.62 15.34 12.66
CA ARG A 96 29.34 14.22 12.03
C ARG A 96 28.47 13.49 11.01
N TYR A 97 27.21 13.23 11.35
CA TYR A 97 26.30 12.56 10.42
C TYR A 97 26.08 13.38 9.13
N MET A 98 25.96 14.70 9.22
CA MET A 98 25.89 15.58 8.05
C MET A 98 27.13 15.44 7.15
N ILE A 99 28.33 15.29 7.71
CA ILE A 99 29.56 15.03 6.93
C ILE A 99 29.45 13.69 6.19
N LYS A 100 29.02 12.61 6.87
CA LYS A 100 28.81 11.30 6.24
C LYS A 100 27.75 11.32 5.13
N LEU A 101 26.69 12.12 5.29
CA LEU A 101 25.69 12.33 4.24
C LEU A 101 26.30 13.02 3.01
N LYS A 102 27.16 14.02 3.21
CA LYS A 102 27.90 14.68 2.12
C LYS A 102 28.87 13.72 1.42
N GLU A 103 29.60 12.90 2.16
CA GLU A 103 30.48 11.84 1.62
C GLU A 103 29.70 10.86 0.72
N LYS A 104 28.42 10.62 1.02
CA LYS A 104 27.51 9.80 0.20
C LYS A 104 26.85 10.56 -0.96
N ASN A 105 27.40 11.72 -1.35
CA ASN A 105 26.90 12.58 -2.43
C ASN A 105 25.42 12.98 -2.27
N ARG A 106 24.95 13.14 -1.03
CA ARG A 106 23.64 13.75 -0.77
C ARG A 106 23.77 15.26 -0.93
N ASP A 107 22.87 15.85 -1.71
CA ASP A 107 22.84 17.29 -1.91
C ASP A 107 22.41 18.04 -0.63
N ALA A 108 22.78 19.31 -0.53
CA ALA A 108 22.54 20.13 0.65
C ALA A 108 21.04 20.28 0.98
N LYS A 109 20.16 20.30 -0.02
CA LYS A 109 18.71 20.40 0.18
C LYS A 109 18.17 19.13 0.83
N THR A 110 18.55 17.96 0.32
CA THR A 110 18.19 16.66 0.92
C THR A 110 18.68 16.56 2.37
N ILE A 111 19.89 17.04 2.68
CA ILE A 111 20.40 17.06 4.05
C ILE A 111 19.54 17.98 4.94
N GLY A 112 19.20 19.18 4.47
CA GLY A 112 18.32 20.11 5.19
C GLY A 112 16.90 19.58 5.41
N GLU A 113 16.35 18.81 4.46
CA GLU A 113 15.07 18.13 4.65
C GLU A 113 15.14 17.07 5.75
N ILE A 114 16.18 16.23 5.74
CA ILE A 114 16.40 15.25 6.83
C ILE A 114 16.56 15.97 8.16
N ASP A 115 17.32 17.06 8.19
CA ASP A 115 17.53 17.89 9.38
C ASP A 115 16.21 18.34 9.99
N LYS A 116 15.39 19.05 9.21
CA LYS A 116 14.09 19.56 9.62
C LYS A 116 13.17 18.47 10.15
N ILE A 117 13.01 17.38 9.39
CA ILE A 117 12.07 16.31 9.75
C ILE A 117 12.54 15.56 11.01
N THR A 118 13.84 15.37 11.17
CA THR A 118 14.37 14.71 12.38
C THR A 118 14.19 15.59 13.62
N ASP A 119 14.25 16.92 13.48
CA ASP A 119 13.86 17.82 14.58
C ASP A 119 12.37 17.75 14.89
N GLU A 120 11.50 17.72 13.87
CA GLU A 120 10.06 17.54 14.07
C GLU A 120 9.76 16.24 14.83
N ILE A 121 10.39 15.12 14.45
CA ILE A 121 10.23 13.84 15.16
C ILE A 121 10.70 13.97 16.60
N LEU A 122 11.88 14.57 16.83
CA LEU A 122 12.44 14.66 18.17
C LEU A 122 11.68 15.64 19.08
N ASN A 123 10.96 16.61 18.52
CA ASN A 123 10.09 17.51 19.27
C ASN A 123 8.79 16.84 19.73
N LEU A 124 8.45 15.68 19.16
CA LEU A 124 7.29 14.88 19.57
C LEU A 124 7.65 13.79 20.60
N ILE A 125 8.94 13.58 20.87
CA ILE A 125 9.41 12.77 22.00
C ILE A 125 9.90 13.68 23.12
N ILE A 126 9.88 13.18 24.36
CA ILE A 126 10.19 14.00 25.53
C ILE A 126 11.71 14.11 25.70
N PRO A 127 12.28 15.34 25.80
CA PRO A 127 13.67 15.51 26.11
C PRO A 127 13.99 14.92 27.49
N PRO A 128 15.02 14.08 27.58
CA PRO A 128 15.33 13.38 28.81
C PRO A 128 15.84 14.25 29.98
N ALA A 129 16.21 15.50 29.69
CA ALA A 129 16.64 16.48 30.69
C ALA A 129 15.56 16.88 31.71
N THR A 130 14.29 16.49 31.48
CA THR A 130 13.16 16.83 32.37
C THR A 130 13.10 15.97 33.63
N GLY A 131 13.74 14.79 33.66
CA GLY A 131 13.68 13.86 34.79
C GLY A 131 12.31 13.20 35.02
N GLU A 132 11.31 13.48 34.19
CA GLU A 132 9.95 12.93 34.32
C GLU A 132 9.87 11.50 33.77
N ILE A 133 8.95 10.69 34.32
CA ILE A 133 8.58 9.38 33.77
C ILE A 133 7.76 9.59 32.50
N PHE A 134 8.08 8.88 31.41
CA PHE A 134 7.32 9.00 30.17
C PHE A 134 7.23 7.71 29.36
N ASP A 135 6.08 7.53 28.71
CA ASP A 135 5.84 6.47 27.72
C ASP A 135 5.25 7.09 26.45
N ARG A 136 6.13 7.43 25.50
CA ARG A 136 5.76 8.02 24.21
C ARG A 136 5.83 6.98 23.10
N LYS A 137 4.77 6.87 22.30
CA LYS A 137 4.70 5.95 21.14
C LYS A 137 4.25 6.69 19.89
N GLY A 138 5.08 6.64 18.85
CA GLY A 138 4.76 7.24 17.56
C GLY A 138 5.08 6.35 16.37
N LEU A 139 4.62 6.79 15.20
CA LEU A 139 4.85 6.11 13.92
C LEU A 139 5.37 7.10 12.88
N VAL A 140 6.40 6.73 12.15
CA VAL A 140 6.92 7.47 11.00
C VAL A 140 6.60 6.69 9.73
N LEU A 141 5.78 7.30 8.89
CA LEU A 141 5.34 6.78 7.61
C LEU A 141 6.21 7.32 6.47
N GLY A 142 7.06 6.47 5.90
CA GLY A 142 7.84 6.78 4.71
C GLY A 142 7.25 6.20 3.43
N TYR A 143 7.78 6.56 2.26
CA TYR A 143 7.50 5.82 1.03
C TYR A 143 8.38 4.54 0.95
N VAL A 144 7.95 3.54 0.19
CA VAL A 144 8.69 2.28 0.01
C VAL A 144 10.06 2.60 -0.62
N GLN A 145 11.16 2.25 0.03
CA GLN A 145 12.53 2.59 -0.42
C GLN A 145 12.85 4.09 -0.51
N SER A 146 12.15 4.95 0.25
CA SER A 146 12.44 6.39 0.33
C SER A 146 13.71 6.77 1.08
N GLY A 147 14.34 5.84 1.79
CA GLY A 147 15.47 6.16 2.68
C GLY A 147 15.07 6.41 4.14
N LYS A 148 13.97 5.79 4.62
CA LYS A 148 13.55 5.78 6.05
C LYS A 148 14.72 5.56 7.02
N THR A 149 15.65 4.67 6.66
CA THR A 149 16.85 4.39 7.44
C THR A 149 17.77 5.59 7.64
N ALA A 150 17.94 6.45 6.63
CA ALA A 150 18.72 7.69 6.81
C ALA A 150 18.02 8.64 7.79
N ASN A 151 16.70 8.72 7.72
CA ASN A 151 15.92 9.54 8.65
C ASN A 151 16.05 9.02 10.10
N PHE A 152 15.84 7.71 10.35
CA PHE A 152 15.97 7.21 11.72
C PHE A 152 17.42 7.24 12.24
N ILE A 153 18.44 7.09 11.39
CA ILE A 153 19.84 7.29 11.80
C ILE A 153 20.08 8.76 12.18
N GLY A 154 19.45 9.70 11.48
CA GLY A 154 19.43 11.11 11.87
C GLY A 154 18.79 11.32 13.24
N VAL A 155 17.63 10.70 13.49
CA VAL A 155 16.97 10.69 14.82
C VAL A 155 17.90 10.11 15.89
N ILE A 156 18.60 9.00 15.61
CA ILE A 156 19.55 8.37 16.55
C ILE A 156 20.68 9.33 16.92
N ASN A 157 21.34 9.94 15.94
CA ASN A 157 22.44 10.89 16.19
C ASN A 157 21.96 12.08 17.03
N LYS A 158 20.85 12.71 16.64
CA LYS A 158 20.29 13.83 17.38
C LYS A 158 19.72 13.43 18.75
N ALA A 159 19.23 12.20 18.92
CA ALA A 159 18.77 11.69 20.21
C ALA A 159 19.95 11.54 21.20
N PHE A 160 21.11 11.07 20.73
CA PHE A 160 22.32 11.07 21.56
C PHE A 160 22.76 12.49 21.94
N ASP A 161 22.66 13.46 21.01
CA ASP A 161 22.90 14.88 21.32
C ASP A 161 21.89 15.44 22.36
N ARG A 162 20.67 14.88 22.43
CA ARG A 162 19.62 15.27 23.38
C ARG A 162 19.65 14.51 24.72
N GLY A 163 20.63 13.64 24.95
CA GLY A 163 20.79 12.93 26.23
C GLY A 163 20.04 11.60 26.35
N TYR A 164 19.69 10.96 25.23
CA TYR A 164 19.26 9.56 25.27
C TYR A 164 20.48 8.65 25.52
N ASP A 165 20.37 7.78 26.53
CA ASP A 165 21.49 6.97 27.01
C ASP A 165 21.54 5.59 26.35
N LEU A 166 20.37 5.06 25.97
CA LEU A 166 20.23 3.75 25.37
C LEU A 166 19.32 3.81 24.15
N ILE A 167 19.85 3.39 23.01
CA ILE A 167 19.10 3.27 21.76
C ILE A 167 19.04 1.80 21.34
N ILE A 168 17.83 1.27 21.18
CA ILE A 168 17.59 -0.10 20.72
C ILE A 168 16.93 -0.04 19.34
N VAL A 169 17.56 -0.63 18.35
CA VAL A 169 17.03 -0.74 16.98
C VAL A 169 16.54 -2.16 16.75
N LEU A 170 15.22 -2.33 16.68
CA LEU A 170 14.57 -3.57 16.28
C LEU A 170 14.58 -3.63 14.75
N ALA A 171 15.60 -4.28 14.20
CA ALA A 171 15.72 -4.55 12.78
C ALA A 171 14.75 -5.65 12.33
N GLY A 172 14.68 -5.89 11.01
CA GLY A 172 13.80 -6.90 10.43
C GLY A 172 14.01 -8.35 10.94
N MET A 173 13.26 -9.28 10.37
CA MET A 173 13.23 -10.69 10.82
C MET A 173 14.46 -11.53 10.45
N SER A 174 15.32 -11.05 9.54
CA SER A 174 16.43 -11.82 8.98
C SER A 174 17.78 -11.26 9.39
N ASP A 175 18.79 -12.13 9.47
CA ASP A 175 20.15 -11.74 9.78
C ASP A 175 20.73 -10.77 8.74
N ALA A 176 20.36 -10.92 7.46
CA ALA A 176 20.77 -10.01 6.40
C ALA A 176 20.26 -8.57 6.61
N LEU A 177 18.99 -8.41 6.99
CA LEU A 177 18.38 -7.11 7.30
C LEU A 177 19.04 -6.45 8.52
N ARG A 178 19.25 -7.25 9.56
CA ARG A 178 19.93 -6.82 10.77
C ARG A 178 21.38 -6.39 10.47
N LYS A 179 22.14 -7.20 9.72
CA LYS A 179 23.50 -6.89 9.30
C LYS A 179 23.57 -5.59 8.50
N GLN A 180 22.71 -5.42 7.49
CA GLN A 180 22.66 -4.19 6.69
C GLN A 180 22.38 -2.95 7.56
N THR A 181 21.48 -3.07 8.54
CA THR A 181 21.17 -1.97 9.47
C THR A 181 22.36 -1.67 10.40
N GLN A 182 23.01 -2.72 10.91
CA GLN A 182 24.19 -2.61 11.77
C GLN A 182 25.37 -1.97 11.04
N GLU A 183 25.70 -2.39 9.81
CA GLU A 183 26.78 -1.80 9.01
C GLU A 183 26.58 -0.29 8.79
N ARG A 184 25.33 0.11 8.55
CA ARG A 184 24.98 1.53 8.43
C ARG A 184 25.14 2.28 9.74
N ILE A 185 24.72 1.71 10.87
CA ILE A 185 24.91 2.32 12.19
C ILE A 185 26.40 2.41 12.54
N ASN A 186 27.19 1.38 12.26
CA ASN A 186 28.63 1.39 12.49
C ASN A 186 29.28 2.55 11.75
N TYR A 187 28.99 2.71 10.45
CA TYR A 187 29.57 3.80 9.66
C TYR A 187 29.00 5.18 10.01
N GLU A 188 27.67 5.31 10.13
CA GLU A 188 26.97 6.60 10.24
C GLU A 188 26.84 7.09 11.69
N VAL A 189 26.93 6.22 12.70
CA VAL A 189 26.81 6.55 14.14
C VAL A 189 28.12 6.32 14.90
N LEU A 190 28.85 5.24 14.62
CA LEU A 190 30.04 4.85 15.40
C LEU A 190 31.38 5.23 14.76
N ASN A 191 31.40 5.60 13.47
CA ASN A 191 32.60 5.86 12.66
C ASN A 191 33.47 4.60 12.39
N GLY A 192 32.87 3.41 12.37
CA GLY A 192 33.56 2.14 12.13
C GLY A 192 33.05 1.02 13.05
N ASN A 193 33.84 -0.06 13.18
CA ASN A 193 33.54 -1.17 14.09
C ASN A 193 34.07 -0.96 15.52
N GLN A 194 34.80 0.14 15.77
CA GLN A 194 35.31 0.53 17.08
C GLN A 194 34.65 1.85 17.48
N GLY A 195 34.20 1.95 18.74
CA GLY A 195 33.60 3.18 19.28
C GLY A 195 34.55 4.37 19.23
N LEU A 196 34.00 5.58 19.31
CA LEU A 196 34.74 6.85 19.18
C LEU A 196 35.76 7.06 20.32
N GLU A 197 37.06 6.81 20.09
CA GLU A 197 38.15 7.08 21.05
C GLU A 197 38.68 8.53 21.00
N MET A 198 37.81 9.54 21.11
CA MET A 198 38.30 10.94 21.17
C MET A 198 37.89 11.73 22.41
N ASP A 199 36.82 11.36 23.13
CA ASP A 199 36.44 11.93 24.45
C ASP A 199 35.47 10.99 25.19
N ASP A 200 35.65 10.76 26.50
CA ASP A 200 34.81 9.84 27.31
C ASP A 200 33.29 10.18 27.24
N ILE A 201 32.94 11.45 27.03
CA ILE A 201 31.55 11.96 27.02
C ILE A 201 30.81 11.60 25.71
N ASN A 202 31.52 11.46 24.60
CA ASN A 202 30.95 11.22 23.26
C ASN A 202 31.16 9.79 22.77
N TYR A 203 31.69 8.92 23.61
CA TYR A 203 31.82 7.49 23.33
C TYR A 203 30.44 6.81 23.30
N VAL A 204 30.18 6.04 22.24
CA VAL A 204 28.99 5.19 22.12
C VAL A 204 29.42 3.72 22.10
N CYS A 205 28.96 2.94 23.07
CA CYS A 205 29.19 1.50 23.13
C CYS A 205 28.18 0.76 22.25
N ALA A 206 28.65 -0.10 21.35
CA ALA A 206 27.79 -1.00 20.59
C ALA A 206 27.74 -2.38 21.26
N LEU A 207 26.54 -2.84 21.63
CA LEU A 207 26.34 -4.17 22.24
C LEU A 207 26.28 -5.30 21.21
N THR A 208 26.28 -4.97 19.92
CA THR A 208 26.16 -5.93 18.83
C THR A 208 27.06 -5.54 17.65
N SER A 209 27.51 -6.54 16.87
CA SER A 209 28.38 -6.35 15.71
C SER A 209 27.71 -6.78 14.40
N ASP A 210 28.38 -6.55 13.28
CA ASP A 210 27.97 -7.01 11.94
C ASP A 210 28.10 -8.53 11.75
N VAL A 211 28.85 -9.20 12.64
CA VAL A 211 29.08 -10.66 12.63
C VAL A 211 28.12 -11.39 13.56
N ASP A 212 27.97 -10.91 14.79
CA ASP A 212 27.17 -11.59 15.82
C ASP A 212 25.93 -10.79 16.21
N ASP A 213 24.82 -11.52 16.30
CA ASP A 213 23.58 -11.04 16.89
C ASP A 213 23.67 -11.03 18.42
N PHE A 214 22.75 -10.34 19.09
CA PHE A 214 22.76 -10.27 20.56
C PHE A 214 22.64 -11.67 21.18
N ARG A 215 23.63 -12.06 21.99
CA ARG A 215 23.70 -13.35 22.69
C ARG A 215 24.24 -13.15 24.10
N TYR A 216 23.45 -13.53 25.10
CA TYR A 216 23.80 -13.35 26.52
C TYR A 216 25.13 -14.01 26.91
N ARG A 217 25.44 -15.20 26.35
CA ARG A 217 26.59 -16.03 26.73
C ARG A 217 27.97 -15.53 26.25
N HIS A 218 28.02 -14.53 25.37
CA HIS A 218 29.28 -13.99 24.83
C HIS A 218 29.67 -12.64 25.45
N MET A 219 28.90 -12.15 26.43
CA MET A 219 29.14 -10.86 27.08
C MET A 219 29.95 -11.04 28.35
N GLY A 220 31.27 -10.86 28.26
CA GLY A 220 32.20 -10.85 29.41
C GLY A 220 32.43 -9.47 30.04
N ARG A 221 31.67 -8.44 29.61
CA ARG A 221 31.77 -7.07 30.13
C ARG A 221 30.44 -6.66 30.79
N GLU A 222 30.52 -6.17 32.01
CA GLU A 222 29.46 -5.36 32.60
C GLU A 222 29.25 -4.12 31.74
N LEU A 223 28.00 -3.72 31.54
CA LEU A 223 27.69 -2.47 30.86
C LEU A 223 28.22 -1.33 31.71
N ASP A 224 29.11 -0.50 31.16
CA ASP A 224 29.50 0.74 31.84
C ASP A 224 28.32 1.71 31.81
N LEU A 225 27.75 1.94 32.99
CA LEU A 225 26.43 2.55 33.11
C LEU A 225 26.41 4.07 32.89
N ASN A 226 27.59 4.69 32.73
CA ASN A 226 27.71 6.11 32.44
C ASN A 226 27.88 6.41 30.94
N LYS A 227 27.87 5.39 30.07
CA LYS A 227 28.15 5.54 28.64
C LYS A 227 26.92 5.37 27.77
N LYS A 228 26.85 6.19 26.71
CA LYS A 228 25.86 6.09 25.64
C LYS A 228 25.97 4.72 24.98
N THR A 229 24.84 4.05 24.75
CA THR A 229 24.82 2.67 24.26
C THR A 229 23.85 2.51 23.09
N ILE A 230 24.24 1.70 22.09
CA ILE A 230 23.38 1.29 20.99
C ILE A 230 23.38 -0.23 20.79
N CYS A 231 22.23 -0.78 20.45
CA CYS A 231 22.08 -2.19 20.14
C CYS A 231 21.15 -2.37 18.93
N VAL A 232 21.57 -3.14 17.94
CA VAL A 232 20.74 -3.51 16.79
C VAL A 232 20.40 -4.98 16.97
N VAL A 233 19.11 -5.34 16.97
CA VAL A 233 18.68 -6.74 17.16
C VAL A 233 17.62 -7.11 16.13
N LYS A 234 17.61 -8.37 15.71
CA LYS A 234 16.50 -8.87 14.90
C LYS A 234 15.26 -9.11 15.75
N LYS A 235 14.06 -9.00 15.15
CA LYS A 235 12.78 -9.36 15.79
C LYS A 235 12.58 -10.87 15.96
N ASN A 236 13.52 -11.54 16.63
CA ASN A 236 13.50 -12.98 16.87
C ASN A 236 13.25 -13.30 18.36
N PRO A 237 12.42 -14.30 18.68
CA PRO A 237 12.13 -14.67 20.07
C PRO A 237 13.35 -14.99 20.93
N SER A 238 14.35 -15.70 20.39
CA SER A 238 15.56 -16.05 21.15
C SER A 238 16.37 -14.81 21.49
N VAL A 239 16.60 -13.95 20.50
CA VAL A 239 17.42 -12.73 20.63
C VAL A 239 16.77 -11.74 21.58
N LEU A 240 15.46 -11.53 21.46
CA LEU A 240 14.73 -10.63 22.36
C LEU A 240 14.71 -11.15 23.81
N ARG A 241 14.59 -12.47 24.03
CA ARG A 241 14.71 -13.04 25.39
C ARG A 241 16.09 -12.83 25.98
N ASP A 242 17.13 -13.05 25.19
CA ASP A 242 18.52 -12.82 25.63
C ASP A 242 18.74 -11.35 25.99
N LEU A 243 18.23 -10.42 25.17
CA LEU A 243 18.30 -8.98 25.41
C LEU A 243 17.56 -8.58 26.69
N ILE A 244 16.32 -9.05 26.86
CA ILE A 244 15.52 -8.79 28.06
C ILE A 244 16.22 -9.33 29.30
N LYS A 245 16.75 -10.56 29.24
CA LYS A 245 17.49 -11.16 30.36
C LYS A 245 18.74 -10.36 30.70
N TYR A 246 19.48 -9.91 29.68
CA TYR A 246 20.69 -9.11 29.88
C TYR A 246 20.40 -7.76 30.51
N ILE A 247 19.41 -7.02 29.99
CA ILE A 247 19.00 -5.72 30.52
C ILE A 247 18.38 -5.86 31.92
N GLY A 248 17.57 -6.90 32.14
CA GLY A 248 16.92 -7.14 33.43
C GLY A 248 17.88 -7.61 34.54
N ASN A 249 18.96 -8.32 34.19
CA ASN A 249 19.95 -8.80 35.16
C ASN A 249 21.08 -7.79 35.44
N SER A 250 21.12 -6.68 34.72
CA SER A 250 22.10 -5.64 34.95
C SER A 250 21.47 -4.49 35.74
N ASP A 251 22.30 -3.72 36.45
CA ASP A 251 21.91 -2.45 37.09
C ASP A 251 21.38 -1.40 36.07
N ILE A 252 21.31 -1.75 34.78
CA ILE A 252 20.57 -1.03 33.71
C ILE A 252 19.09 -0.89 34.07
N SER A 253 18.54 -1.81 34.87
CA SER A 253 17.17 -1.72 35.40
C SER A 253 16.96 -0.61 36.42
N ASN A 254 18.00 0.17 36.79
CA ASN A 254 17.79 1.44 37.48
C ASN A 254 16.96 2.37 36.58
N PHE A 255 15.70 2.51 36.96
CA PHE A 255 14.54 3.17 36.33
C PHE A 255 14.74 4.62 35.79
N ASN A 256 15.96 5.16 35.77
CA ASN A 256 16.27 6.54 35.38
C ASN A 256 16.89 6.71 33.98
N ARG A 257 17.07 5.65 33.20
CA ARG A 257 17.66 5.75 31.84
C ARG A 257 16.67 6.22 30.79
N ASN A 258 17.16 7.03 29.88
CA ASN A 258 16.38 7.55 28.77
C ASN A 258 16.54 6.66 27.55
N VAL A 259 15.47 5.93 27.22
CA VAL A 259 15.50 4.89 26.20
C VAL A 259 14.73 5.31 24.95
N LEU A 260 15.36 5.13 23.80
CA LEU A 260 14.71 5.23 22.49
C LEU A 260 14.72 3.86 21.82
N ILE A 261 13.54 3.34 21.50
CA ILE A 261 13.37 2.14 20.71
C ILE A 261 12.89 2.52 19.30
N ILE A 262 13.68 2.16 18.30
CA ILE A 262 13.34 2.30 16.88
C ILE A 262 12.90 0.95 16.35
N ASP A 263 11.68 0.84 15.85
CA ASP A 263 11.14 -0.39 15.26
C ASP A 263 11.03 -0.28 13.74
N ASP A 264 11.98 -0.87 13.00
CA ASP A 264 11.98 -0.82 11.53
C ASP A 264 11.04 -1.88 10.93
N GLU A 265 10.31 -1.51 9.88
CA GLU A 265 9.19 -2.29 9.34
C GLU A 265 8.20 -2.71 10.45
N ALA A 266 7.71 -1.71 11.20
CA ALA A 266 6.85 -1.89 12.39
C ALA A 266 5.50 -2.58 12.11
N ASP A 267 5.11 -2.71 10.84
CA ASP A 267 3.95 -3.51 10.42
C ASP A 267 4.26 -5.01 10.39
N GLN A 268 5.53 -5.41 10.48
CA GLN A 268 5.99 -6.79 10.47
C GLN A 268 6.45 -7.26 11.86
N ALA A 269 5.87 -8.39 12.28
CA ALA A 269 6.14 -9.14 13.52
C ALA A 269 5.81 -8.44 14.84
N SER A 270 5.93 -7.11 14.91
CA SER A 270 5.59 -6.31 16.08
C SER A 270 4.08 -6.26 16.35
N VAL A 271 3.25 -6.23 15.29
CA VAL A 271 1.78 -6.21 15.41
C VAL A 271 1.28 -7.53 16.01
N ASN A 272 0.46 -7.43 17.06
CA ASN A 272 -0.16 -8.60 17.66
C ASN A 272 -1.16 -9.26 16.69
N THR A 273 -1.05 -10.57 16.53
CA THR A 273 -1.93 -11.39 15.67
C THR A 273 -2.70 -12.45 16.47
N ALA A 274 -2.67 -12.37 17.81
CA ALA A 274 -3.43 -13.22 18.71
C ALA A 274 -4.93 -12.97 18.56
N VAL A 275 -5.73 -14.04 18.50
CA VAL A 275 -7.18 -13.93 18.31
C VAL A 275 -7.87 -13.89 19.68
N ALA A 276 -8.29 -12.69 20.12
CA ALA A 276 -8.89 -12.50 21.44
C ALA A 276 -10.15 -13.35 21.66
N THR A 277 -10.98 -13.58 20.63
CA THR A 277 -12.18 -14.43 20.72
C THR A 277 -11.87 -15.91 20.98
N LYS A 278 -10.62 -16.33 20.77
CA LYS A 278 -10.14 -17.68 21.08
C LYS A 278 -9.42 -17.76 22.43
N GLY A 279 -9.41 -16.68 23.22
CA GLY A 279 -8.68 -16.59 24.48
C GLY A 279 -7.16 -16.64 24.31
N GLU A 280 -6.64 -16.33 23.12
CA GLU A 280 -5.19 -16.32 22.87
C GLU A 280 -4.54 -15.10 23.52
N GLY A 281 -3.47 -15.32 24.31
CA GLY A 281 -2.61 -14.24 24.78
C GLY A 281 -1.71 -13.65 23.67
N PRO A 282 -1.04 -12.51 23.93
CA PRO A 282 -0.18 -11.84 22.94
C PRO A 282 0.85 -12.77 22.29
N LYS A 283 1.04 -12.65 20.97
CA LYS A 283 2.03 -13.49 20.26
C LYS A 283 3.46 -13.18 20.69
N THR A 284 4.33 -14.19 20.64
CA THR A 284 5.67 -14.18 21.25
C THR A 284 6.51 -12.93 20.98
N VAL A 285 6.64 -12.48 19.72
CA VAL A 285 7.47 -11.31 19.39
C VAL A 285 6.85 -10.02 19.95
N ASN A 286 5.55 -9.79 19.75
CA ASN A 286 4.82 -8.66 20.35
C ASN A 286 4.94 -8.68 21.89
N LYS A 287 4.75 -9.85 22.52
CA LYS A 287 4.91 -10.06 23.96
C LYS A 287 6.29 -9.61 24.44
N LEU A 288 7.36 -10.04 23.76
CA LEU A 288 8.73 -9.72 24.14
C LEU A 288 9.07 -8.24 23.93
N ILE A 289 8.60 -7.60 22.85
CA ILE A 289 8.80 -6.15 22.65
C ILE A 289 8.10 -5.34 23.76
N ARG A 290 6.87 -5.73 24.13
CA ARG A 290 6.13 -5.11 25.24
C ARG A 290 6.83 -5.32 26.59
N GLN A 291 7.36 -6.53 26.84
CA GLN A 291 8.19 -6.80 28.03
C GLN A 291 9.46 -5.96 28.07
N LEU A 292 10.16 -5.82 26.95
CA LEU A 292 11.35 -4.97 26.84
C LEU A 292 11.03 -3.51 27.17
N LEU A 293 9.93 -2.97 26.62
CA LEU A 293 9.48 -1.61 26.95
C LEU A 293 9.15 -1.44 28.43
N ARG A 294 8.62 -2.47 29.09
CA ARG A 294 8.26 -2.41 30.52
C ARG A 294 9.48 -2.33 31.46
N LEU A 295 10.68 -2.64 30.99
CA LEU A 295 11.91 -2.52 31.78
C LEU A 295 12.32 -1.07 32.07
N PHE A 296 11.67 -0.08 31.44
CA PHE A 296 12.09 1.33 31.50
C PHE A 296 10.92 2.24 31.86
N ASP A 297 11.16 3.24 32.71
CA ASP A 297 10.16 4.27 33.04
C ASP A 297 10.18 5.44 32.05
N ARG A 298 11.37 5.79 31.51
CA ARG A 298 11.56 6.87 30.52
C ARG A 298 11.84 6.29 29.14
N LYS A 299 10.78 6.06 28.36
CA LYS A 299 10.85 5.37 27.07
C LYS A 299 10.08 6.06 25.95
N SER A 300 10.74 6.13 24.80
CA SER A 300 10.15 6.53 23.53
C SER A 300 10.23 5.36 22.55
N TYR A 301 9.11 5.03 21.91
CA TYR A 301 9.02 4.01 20.87
C TYR A 301 8.60 4.67 19.55
N ILE A 302 9.39 4.49 18.51
CA ILE A 302 9.08 5.01 17.17
C ILE A 302 9.09 3.86 16.18
N GLY A 303 7.91 3.53 15.65
CA GLY A 303 7.79 2.60 14.55
C GLY A 303 8.10 3.30 13.22
N TYR A 304 8.84 2.64 12.33
CA TYR A 304 9.03 3.06 10.94
C TYR A 304 8.37 2.06 10.01
N THR A 305 7.56 2.53 9.07
CA THR A 305 6.96 1.66 8.05
C THR A 305 6.66 2.43 6.78
N ALA A 306 6.49 1.71 5.67
CA ALA A 306 5.90 2.25 4.46
C ALA A 306 4.40 1.92 4.29
N THR A 307 3.86 0.99 5.09
CA THR A 307 2.50 0.45 4.95
C THR A 307 1.84 0.34 6.33
N PRO A 308 1.21 1.41 6.83
CA PRO A 308 0.82 1.54 8.23
C PRO A 308 -0.55 0.89 8.55
N PHE A 309 -1.18 0.20 7.58
CA PHE A 309 -2.49 -0.44 7.74
C PHE A 309 -2.54 -1.31 9.01
N ALA A 310 -1.47 -2.10 9.20
CA ALA A 310 -1.13 -2.83 10.41
C ALA A 310 -1.31 -2.04 11.71
N ASN A 311 -0.51 -1.00 11.77
CA ASN A 311 -0.25 -0.22 12.97
C ASN A 311 -1.48 0.57 13.41
N PHE A 312 -2.26 1.09 12.45
CA PHE A 312 -3.49 1.81 12.75
C PHE A 312 -4.62 0.91 13.26
N LEU A 313 -4.53 -0.41 13.09
CA LEU A 313 -5.52 -1.38 13.56
C LEU A 313 -5.12 -2.10 14.87
N ILE A 314 -4.01 -1.71 15.51
CA ILE A 314 -3.63 -2.20 16.84
C ILE A 314 -4.67 -1.72 17.87
N ASN A 315 -5.06 -2.58 18.82
CA ASN A 315 -6.03 -2.20 19.84
C ASN A 315 -5.46 -1.10 20.75
N THR A 316 -6.19 0.00 20.91
CA THR A 316 -5.79 1.14 21.75
C THR A 316 -6.08 0.91 23.23
N GLU A 317 -6.99 0.00 23.55
CA GLU A 317 -7.46 -0.29 24.91
C GLU A 317 -6.84 -1.58 25.49
N GLU A 318 -6.06 -2.33 24.71
CA GLU A 318 -5.44 -3.57 25.19
C GLU A 318 -4.34 -3.27 26.21
N ASP A 319 -4.61 -3.61 27.47
CA ASP A 319 -3.66 -3.56 28.56
C ASP A 319 -3.58 -4.94 29.24
N HIS A 320 -2.43 -5.59 29.15
CA HIS A 320 -2.23 -6.94 29.65
C HIS A 320 -1.44 -6.89 30.95
N SER A 321 -1.94 -7.55 32.01
CA SER A 321 -1.34 -7.52 33.35
C SER A 321 0.18 -7.80 33.37
N GLU A 322 0.65 -8.79 32.61
CA GLU A 322 2.08 -9.13 32.51
C GLU A 322 2.92 -8.18 31.63
N VAL A 323 2.37 -7.66 30.53
CA VAL A 323 3.19 -7.00 29.48
C VAL A 323 2.81 -5.55 29.18
N GLY A 324 1.82 -5.00 29.88
CA GLY A 324 1.36 -3.62 29.72
C GLY A 324 0.59 -3.39 28.42
N ARG A 325 0.54 -2.14 27.95
CA ARG A 325 -0.19 -1.73 26.74
C ARG A 325 0.47 -2.18 25.44
N ASP A 326 -0.33 -2.33 24.38
CA ASP A 326 0.17 -2.67 23.03
C ASP A 326 0.88 -1.48 22.34
N LEU A 327 1.42 -1.73 21.14
CA LEU A 327 2.32 -0.85 20.38
C LEU A 327 1.60 0.17 19.49
N PHE A 328 0.32 0.47 19.76
CA PHE A 328 -0.41 1.49 19.00
C PHE A 328 0.30 2.84 19.11
N PRO A 329 0.50 3.59 18.00
CA PRO A 329 1.18 4.88 18.00
C PRO A 329 0.30 5.98 18.59
N LYS A 330 0.04 5.91 19.90
CA LYS A 330 -0.97 6.70 20.60
C LYS A 330 -0.69 8.20 20.61
N ASP A 331 0.57 8.64 20.49
CA ASP A 331 0.99 10.02 20.70
C ASP A 331 1.12 10.80 19.39
N PHE A 332 1.74 10.23 18.36
CA PHE A 332 1.95 10.94 17.08
C PHE A 332 2.12 10.01 15.87
N VAL A 333 1.81 10.54 14.69
CA VAL A 333 2.17 9.94 13.40
C VAL A 333 2.74 11.03 12.51
N ILE A 334 3.94 10.83 11.96
CA ILE A 334 4.55 11.73 10.98
C ILE A 334 4.57 11.05 9.62
N SER A 335 4.16 11.78 8.58
CA SER A 335 4.31 11.39 7.19
C SER A 335 5.56 12.06 6.62
N LEU A 336 6.59 11.29 6.30
CA LEU A 336 7.77 11.83 5.62
C LEU A 336 7.36 12.37 4.24
N PRO A 337 7.86 13.56 3.84
CA PRO A 337 7.62 14.10 2.51
C PRO A 337 8.21 13.18 1.45
N LYS A 338 7.66 13.28 0.23
CA LYS A 338 8.15 12.52 -0.91
C LYS A 338 9.54 13.04 -1.30
N PRO A 339 10.59 12.20 -1.27
CA PRO A 339 11.92 12.67 -1.61
C PRO A 339 12.02 13.06 -3.08
N ARG A 340 12.85 14.05 -3.39
CA ARG A 340 13.14 14.42 -4.78
C ARG A 340 13.81 13.25 -5.52
N GLY A 341 13.42 13.04 -6.78
CA GLY A 341 13.99 11.99 -7.63
C GLY A 341 13.54 10.56 -7.27
N TYR A 342 12.63 10.42 -6.30
CA TYR A 342 11.95 9.18 -5.97
C TYR A 342 10.81 8.90 -6.96
N TYR A 343 10.76 7.68 -7.48
CA TYR A 343 9.68 7.18 -8.33
C TYR A 343 8.95 6.06 -7.59
N GLY A 344 7.69 6.31 -7.25
CA GLY A 344 6.82 5.41 -6.52
C GLY A 344 5.58 5.00 -7.32
N PRO A 345 4.58 4.40 -6.67
CA PRO A 345 3.40 3.92 -7.37
C PRO A 345 2.64 5.05 -8.09
N GLU A 346 2.63 6.26 -7.53
CA GLU A 346 2.01 7.44 -8.14
C GLU A 346 2.64 7.77 -9.49
N GLU A 347 3.98 7.84 -9.57
CA GLU A 347 4.69 8.08 -10.82
C GLU A 347 4.43 6.96 -11.83
N TYR A 348 4.62 5.71 -11.41
CA TYR A 348 4.56 4.58 -12.33
C TYR A 348 3.15 4.33 -12.89
N PHE A 349 2.11 4.58 -12.11
CA PHE A 349 0.75 4.13 -12.43
C PHE A 349 -0.29 5.26 -12.60
N ASN A 350 -0.06 6.47 -12.06
CA ASN A 350 -1.04 7.56 -12.10
C ASN A 350 -0.59 8.77 -12.93
N ASP A 351 0.68 9.14 -12.91
CA ASP A 351 1.16 10.44 -13.41
C ASP A 351 1.87 10.37 -14.79
N LEU A 352 2.40 9.21 -15.17
CA LEU A 352 3.11 9.08 -16.45
C LEU A 352 2.13 8.95 -17.63
N ALA A 353 2.14 9.97 -18.49
CA ALA A 353 1.52 9.90 -19.83
C ALA A 353 1.94 8.62 -20.56
N LYS A 354 1.05 8.03 -21.36
CA LYS A 354 1.28 6.75 -22.09
C LYS A 354 2.65 6.70 -22.78
N GLU A 355 3.13 7.80 -23.34
CA GLU A 355 4.41 7.89 -24.07
C GLU A 355 5.66 7.81 -23.18
N ARG A 356 5.56 8.13 -21.88
CA ARG A 356 6.67 8.07 -20.90
C ARG A 356 6.58 6.88 -19.97
N ASN A 357 5.58 6.01 -20.14
CA ASN A 357 5.29 4.97 -19.18
C ASN A 357 6.29 3.79 -19.31
N PRO A 358 7.06 3.45 -18.26
CA PRO A 358 7.98 2.32 -18.25
C PRO A 358 7.26 0.95 -18.19
N LEU A 359 5.94 0.92 -18.02
CA LEU A 359 5.17 -0.31 -17.96
C LEU A 359 5.12 -1.03 -19.32
N ARG A 360 5.23 -2.35 -19.27
CA ARG A 360 5.01 -3.27 -20.40
C ARG A 360 4.05 -4.36 -19.94
N PHE A 361 2.97 -4.55 -20.69
CA PHE A 361 1.93 -5.50 -20.30
C PHE A 361 2.23 -6.88 -20.86
N ILE A 362 2.30 -7.87 -19.97
CA ILE A 362 2.45 -9.29 -20.31
C ILE A 362 1.10 -10.02 -20.23
N ASP A 363 0.96 -11.12 -20.96
CA ASP A 363 -0.22 -11.98 -20.86
C ASP A 363 -0.24 -12.69 -19.50
N TYR A 364 -1.45 -12.88 -18.95
CA TYR A 364 -1.68 -13.64 -17.73
C TYR A 364 -1.28 -15.11 -17.90
N SER A 365 -1.41 -15.67 -19.11
CA SER A 365 -0.95 -17.03 -19.42
C SER A 365 0.52 -17.23 -19.08
N GLU A 366 1.39 -16.27 -19.42
CA GLU A 366 2.83 -16.30 -19.09
C GLU A 366 3.08 -16.45 -17.57
N SER A 367 2.26 -15.80 -16.74
CA SER A 367 2.36 -15.89 -15.28
C SER A 367 2.00 -17.28 -14.73
N THR A 368 1.00 -17.93 -15.34
CA THR A 368 0.48 -19.22 -14.91
C THR A 368 1.22 -20.41 -15.51
N GLU A 369 1.75 -20.27 -16.73
CA GLU A 369 2.53 -21.27 -17.42
C GLU A 369 3.86 -21.47 -16.68
N LEU A 370 4.59 -20.40 -16.37
CA LEU A 370 5.84 -20.44 -15.59
C LEU A 370 5.71 -21.13 -14.21
N ALA A 371 4.52 -21.11 -13.61
CA ALA A 371 4.25 -21.74 -12.33
C ALA A 371 3.96 -23.27 -12.43
N LYS A 372 3.69 -23.80 -13.62
CA LYS A 372 3.22 -25.16 -13.86
C LYS A 372 4.16 -26.05 -14.69
N ILE A 373 5.31 -25.53 -15.11
CA ILE A 373 6.15 -26.20 -16.11
C ILE A 373 6.86 -27.46 -15.55
N SER A 374 6.81 -28.57 -16.31
CA SER A 374 7.68 -29.75 -16.19
C SER A 374 9.03 -29.52 -16.90
N ASP A 375 10.09 -30.24 -16.49
CA ASP A 375 11.50 -29.95 -16.84
C ASP A 375 11.82 -29.93 -18.37
N ASP A 376 11.05 -30.62 -19.22
CA ASP A 376 11.48 -30.98 -20.58
C ASP A 376 10.86 -30.15 -21.74
N GLU A 377 9.74 -29.45 -21.56
CA GLU A 377 9.04 -28.72 -22.64
C GLU A 377 8.96 -27.19 -22.43
N ALA A 378 9.68 -26.68 -21.45
CA ALA A 378 9.60 -25.29 -21.02
C ALA A 378 10.12 -24.28 -22.07
N VAL A 379 9.20 -23.67 -22.83
CA VAL A 379 9.50 -22.51 -23.68
C VAL A 379 9.50 -21.23 -22.84
N ILE A 380 10.46 -20.34 -23.08
CA ILE A 380 10.48 -19.03 -22.41
C ILE A 380 9.32 -18.17 -22.93
N PRO A 381 8.50 -17.56 -22.06
CA PRO A 381 7.44 -16.65 -22.50
C PRO A 381 8.00 -15.46 -23.29
N SER A 382 7.22 -14.94 -24.24
CA SER A 382 7.64 -13.84 -25.11
C SER A 382 7.99 -12.60 -24.29
N GLY A 383 7.14 -12.20 -23.34
CA GLY A 383 7.39 -11.06 -22.46
C GLY A 383 8.66 -11.21 -21.62
N LEU A 384 8.95 -12.42 -21.10
CA LEU A 384 10.17 -12.66 -20.32
C LEU A 384 11.42 -12.64 -21.22
N SER A 385 11.33 -13.20 -22.42
CA SER A 385 12.42 -13.16 -23.40
C SER A 385 12.76 -11.72 -23.80
N GLU A 386 11.74 -10.88 -24.00
CA GLU A 386 11.89 -9.46 -24.31
C GLU A 386 12.51 -8.70 -23.14
N ALA A 387 12.04 -8.93 -21.92
CA ALA A 387 12.61 -8.30 -20.73
C ALA A 387 14.12 -8.59 -20.55
N ILE A 388 14.57 -9.81 -20.87
CA ILE A 388 16.00 -10.17 -20.84
C ILE A 388 16.78 -9.43 -21.93
N ARG A 389 16.25 -9.29 -23.14
CA ARG A 389 16.90 -8.53 -24.22
C ARG A 389 16.97 -7.03 -23.88
N HIS A 390 15.88 -6.46 -23.36
CA HIS A 390 15.86 -5.09 -22.87
C HIS A 390 16.86 -4.86 -21.73
N PHE A 391 17.07 -5.83 -20.84
CA PHE A 391 18.11 -5.72 -19.82
C PHE A 391 19.51 -5.54 -20.42
N LEU A 392 19.85 -6.30 -21.47
CA LEU A 392 21.14 -6.15 -22.17
C LEU A 392 21.28 -4.78 -22.82
N ILE A 393 20.22 -4.32 -23.50
CA ILE A 393 20.20 -3.01 -24.17
C ILE A 393 20.36 -1.88 -23.15
N VAL A 394 19.55 -1.88 -22.10
CA VAL A 394 19.54 -0.84 -21.06
C VAL A 394 20.84 -0.83 -20.26
N ALA A 395 21.42 -2.00 -19.98
CA ALA A 395 22.72 -2.08 -19.34
C ALA A 395 23.83 -1.43 -20.18
N ALA A 396 23.84 -1.67 -21.50
CA ALA A 396 24.79 -1.04 -22.41
C ALA A 396 24.58 0.48 -22.54
N ILE A 397 23.33 0.93 -22.63
CA ILE A 397 22.99 2.37 -22.67
C ILE A 397 23.45 3.08 -21.39
N ARG A 398 23.23 2.49 -20.20
CA ARG A 398 23.71 3.07 -18.93
C ARG A 398 25.23 3.17 -18.88
N GLU A 399 25.95 2.18 -19.40
CA GLU A 399 27.41 2.22 -19.42
C GLU A 399 27.97 3.29 -20.37
N LEU A 400 27.26 3.59 -21.48
CA LEU A 400 27.61 4.69 -22.39
C LEU A 400 27.32 6.09 -21.82
N SER A 401 26.48 6.16 -20.79
CA SER A 401 26.17 7.41 -20.08
C SER A 401 27.22 7.68 -19.01
N GLU A 402 27.15 8.83 -18.31
CA GLU A 402 28.03 9.20 -17.18
C GLU A 402 27.93 8.24 -15.95
N GLN A 403 27.32 7.06 -16.11
CA GLN A 403 27.04 6.06 -15.08
C GLN A 403 27.85 4.76 -15.27
N ARG A 404 29.03 4.85 -15.91
CA ARG A 404 29.86 3.71 -16.35
C ARG A 404 30.21 2.69 -15.26
N SER A 405 30.32 3.11 -13.99
CA SER A 405 30.67 2.25 -12.85
C SER A 405 29.46 1.71 -12.06
N ASN A 406 28.23 2.04 -12.46
CA ASN A 406 27.04 1.66 -11.70
C ASN A 406 26.64 0.20 -11.94
N HIS A 407 26.17 -0.48 -10.89
CA HIS A 407 25.55 -1.80 -10.99
C HIS A 407 24.31 -1.76 -11.88
N ASN A 408 24.00 -2.88 -12.53
CA ASN A 408 22.81 -3.09 -13.34
C ASN A 408 22.16 -4.41 -12.94
N SER A 409 20.94 -4.35 -12.42
CA SER A 409 20.22 -5.55 -12.02
C SER A 409 18.87 -5.69 -12.73
N MET A 410 18.44 -6.94 -12.89
CA MET A 410 17.10 -7.30 -13.33
C MET A 410 16.46 -8.18 -12.25
N LEU A 411 15.18 -7.99 -11.97
CA LEU A 411 14.42 -8.81 -11.03
C LEU A 411 13.33 -9.58 -11.76
N ILE A 412 13.28 -10.91 -11.59
CA ILE A 412 12.19 -11.77 -12.05
C ILE A 412 11.45 -12.32 -10.84
N HIS A 413 10.17 -11.95 -10.70
CA HIS A 413 9.31 -12.29 -9.58
C HIS A 413 7.96 -12.83 -10.07
N VAL A 414 7.85 -14.16 -10.15
CA VAL A 414 6.66 -14.84 -10.71
C VAL A 414 6.01 -15.85 -9.75
N SER A 415 6.75 -16.41 -8.80
CA SER A 415 6.25 -17.46 -7.90
C SER A 415 6.72 -17.28 -6.46
N GLN A 416 5.99 -17.88 -5.53
CA GLN A 416 6.36 -17.97 -4.11
C GLN A 416 7.17 -19.23 -3.81
N LEU A 417 7.08 -20.24 -4.66
CA LEU A 417 7.61 -21.58 -4.42
C LEU A 417 9.05 -21.71 -4.91
N THR A 418 9.94 -22.19 -4.04
CA THR A 418 11.35 -22.46 -4.38
C THR A 418 11.50 -23.41 -5.58
N LYS A 419 10.59 -24.40 -5.73
CA LYS A 419 10.57 -25.30 -6.89
C LYS A 419 10.36 -24.53 -8.19
N GLY A 420 9.45 -23.57 -8.21
CA GLY A 420 9.19 -22.71 -9.36
C GLY A 420 10.39 -21.84 -9.73
N HIS A 421 11.15 -21.33 -8.74
CA HIS A 421 12.36 -20.56 -9.01
C HIS A 421 13.47 -21.40 -9.66
N LYS A 422 13.66 -22.66 -9.22
CA LYS A 422 14.66 -23.57 -9.80
C LYS A 422 14.36 -23.87 -11.27
N ILE A 423 13.08 -24.13 -11.60
CA ILE A 423 12.64 -24.37 -12.98
C ILE A 423 12.87 -23.12 -13.81
N LEU A 424 12.43 -21.96 -13.33
CA LEU A 424 12.62 -20.69 -14.03
C LEU A 424 14.11 -20.39 -14.30
N LEU A 425 14.99 -20.67 -13.34
CA LEU A 425 16.44 -20.50 -13.53
C LEU A 425 16.97 -21.38 -14.68
N LYS A 426 16.53 -22.63 -14.78
CA LYS A 426 16.91 -23.51 -15.90
C LYS A 426 16.44 -22.95 -17.25
N VAL A 427 15.19 -22.50 -17.33
CA VAL A 427 14.60 -21.94 -18.56
C VAL A 427 15.32 -20.66 -19.00
N VAL A 428 15.53 -19.73 -18.06
CA VAL A 428 16.25 -18.48 -18.32
C VAL A 428 17.68 -18.76 -18.75
N ASN A 429 18.37 -19.70 -18.10
CA ASN A 429 19.74 -20.06 -18.47
C ASN A 429 19.82 -20.69 -19.88
N ARG A 430 18.89 -21.58 -20.24
CA ARG A 430 18.79 -22.17 -21.57
C ARG A 430 18.60 -21.09 -22.64
N TYR A 431 17.65 -20.19 -22.43
CA TYR A 431 17.41 -19.07 -23.34
C TYR A 431 18.61 -18.13 -23.44
N PHE A 432 19.21 -17.76 -22.31
CA PHE A 432 20.34 -16.83 -22.26
C PHE A 432 21.57 -17.39 -23.00
N LYS A 433 21.82 -18.70 -22.92
CA LYS A 433 22.87 -19.37 -23.73
C LYS A 433 22.62 -19.23 -25.23
N VAL A 434 21.40 -19.49 -25.68
CA VAL A 434 21.03 -19.34 -27.10
C VAL A 434 21.16 -17.88 -27.55
N LEU A 435 20.66 -16.94 -26.75
CA LEU A 435 20.75 -15.51 -27.01
C LEU A 435 22.22 -15.06 -27.13
N LYS A 436 23.08 -15.50 -26.20
CA LYS A 436 24.52 -15.21 -26.21
C LYS A 436 25.19 -15.71 -27.49
N THR A 437 24.94 -16.95 -27.89
CA THR A 437 25.52 -17.53 -29.12
C THR A 437 25.09 -16.74 -30.35
N LYS A 438 23.79 -16.42 -30.48
CA LYS A 438 23.27 -15.66 -31.62
C LYS A 438 23.87 -14.25 -31.73
N ILE A 439 23.98 -13.54 -30.61
CA ILE A 439 24.55 -12.18 -30.58
C ILE A 439 26.03 -12.18 -30.95
N LEU A 440 26.83 -13.11 -30.39
CA LEU A 440 28.26 -13.19 -30.66
C LEU A 440 28.55 -13.59 -32.11
N ASN A 441 27.74 -14.50 -32.66
CA ASN A 441 27.83 -14.93 -34.06
C ASN A 441 27.22 -13.92 -35.05
N THR A 442 26.74 -12.77 -34.56
CA THR A 442 26.18 -11.70 -35.42
C THR A 442 24.98 -12.20 -36.26
N ASP A 443 24.12 -13.02 -35.66
CA ASP A 443 22.87 -13.52 -36.28
C ASP A 443 21.97 -12.35 -36.71
N THR A 444 21.75 -12.21 -38.02
CA THR A 444 21.05 -11.04 -38.62
C THR A 444 19.68 -10.82 -38.01
N THR A 445 18.86 -11.87 -37.90
CA THR A 445 17.50 -11.81 -37.35
C THR A 445 17.49 -11.33 -35.90
N MET A 446 18.42 -11.82 -35.07
CA MET A 446 18.54 -11.38 -33.68
C MET A 446 19.01 -9.94 -33.57
N LEU A 447 19.94 -9.50 -34.42
CA LEU A 447 20.43 -8.12 -34.41
C LEU A 447 19.39 -7.12 -34.88
N GLU A 448 18.58 -7.47 -35.89
CA GLU A 448 17.43 -6.66 -36.33
C GLU A 448 16.39 -6.54 -35.23
N LEU A 449 16.10 -7.63 -34.52
CA LEU A 449 15.18 -7.62 -33.38
C LEU A 449 15.69 -6.71 -32.26
N LEU A 450 16.96 -6.85 -31.84
CA LEU A 450 17.54 -6.00 -30.81
C LEU A 450 17.60 -4.53 -31.22
N LYS A 451 17.85 -4.24 -32.50
CA LYS A 451 17.84 -2.87 -33.03
C LYS A 451 16.44 -2.26 -32.93
N LYS A 452 15.40 -3.01 -33.31
CA LYS A 452 14.01 -2.57 -33.19
C LYS A 452 13.64 -2.25 -31.73
N GLU A 453 14.01 -3.13 -30.81
CA GLU A 453 13.79 -2.94 -29.36
C GLU A 453 14.59 -1.74 -28.81
N TYR A 454 15.82 -1.56 -29.27
CA TYR A 454 16.63 -0.39 -28.96
C TYR A 454 15.96 0.92 -29.42
N ASP A 455 15.48 0.95 -30.66
CA ASP A 455 14.82 2.14 -31.23
C ASP A 455 13.54 2.48 -30.45
N GLU A 456 12.76 1.48 -30.02
CA GLU A 456 11.61 1.68 -29.13
C GLU A 456 12.03 2.27 -27.78
N ILE A 457 13.07 1.71 -27.14
CA ILE A 457 13.58 2.20 -25.85
C ILE A 457 14.01 3.66 -25.96
N MET A 458 14.78 3.99 -27.00
CA MET A 458 15.28 5.34 -27.24
C MET A 458 14.15 6.30 -27.61
N PHE A 459 13.15 5.86 -28.38
CA PHE A 459 11.97 6.66 -28.68
C PHE A 459 11.27 7.13 -27.41
N HIS A 460 11.00 6.22 -26.47
CA HIS A 460 10.40 6.56 -25.19
C HIS A 460 11.31 7.43 -24.32
N SER A 461 12.60 7.09 -24.22
CA SER A 461 13.57 7.89 -23.45
C SER A 461 13.65 9.33 -23.95
N ASN A 462 13.61 9.54 -25.27
CA ASN A 462 13.64 10.87 -25.88
C ASN A 462 12.44 11.76 -25.53
N LYS A 463 11.31 11.18 -25.06
CA LYS A 463 10.13 11.95 -24.61
C LYS A 463 10.30 12.55 -23.22
N TRP A 464 11.34 12.18 -22.48
CA TRP A 464 11.65 12.72 -21.16
C TRP A 464 12.41 14.05 -21.29
N LYS A 465 11.85 15.13 -20.70
CA LYS A 465 12.45 16.48 -20.77
C LYS A 465 13.83 16.56 -20.11
N ASN A 466 14.07 15.77 -19.06
CA ASN A 466 15.31 15.75 -18.28
C ASN A 466 16.10 14.44 -18.51
N LYS A 467 16.16 13.93 -19.74
CA LYS A 467 16.96 12.72 -20.02
C LYS A 467 18.43 13.02 -19.71
N ARG A 468 19.03 12.23 -18.82
CA ARG A 468 20.47 12.30 -18.49
C ARG A 468 21.28 11.25 -19.23
N VAL A 469 20.61 10.34 -19.92
CA VAL A 469 21.19 9.39 -20.87
C VAL A 469 21.45 10.15 -22.18
N GLY A 470 22.72 10.20 -22.60
CA GLY A 470 23.13 10.87 -23.83
C GLY A 470 22.59 10.19 -25.08
N ILE A 471 22.78 10.81 -26.25
CA ILE A 471 22.47 10.17 -27.53
C ILE A 471 23.46 9.01 -27.73
N CYS A 472 23.01 7.78 -27.54
CA CYS A 472 23.78 6.58 -27.86
C CYS A 472 23.55 6.21 -29.34
N SER A 473 24.56 5.66 -30.01
CA SER A 473 24.38 5.02 -31.31
C SER A 473 24.12 3.53 -31.11
N TRP A 474 23.32 2.93 -32.00
CA TRP A 474 23.08 1.49 -32.01
C TRP A 474 24.40 0.71 -32.12
N SER A 475 25.35 1.16 -32.94
CA SER A 475 26.66 0.52 -33.13
C SER A 475 27.45 0.37 -31.83
N LYS A 476 27.58 1.46 -31.06
CA LYS A 476 28.29 1.45 -29.76
C LYS A 476 27.55 0.61 -28.72
N THR A 477 26.21 0.68 -28.73
CA THR A 477 25.37 -0.11 -27.83
C THR A 477 25.56 -1.61 -28.10
N LEU A 478 25.54 -2.04 -29.36
CA LEU A 478 25.77 -3.42 -29.76
C LEU A 478 27.18 -3.91 -29.39
N GLU A 479 28.21 -3.08 -29.58
CA GLU A 479 29.59 -3.41 -29.19
C GLU A 479 29.68 -3.72 -27.68
N LEU A 480 29.05 -2.89 -26.85
CA LEU A 480 29.02 -3.13 -25.40
C LEU A 480 28.16 -4.33 -25.01
N ILE A 481 27.03 -4.57 -25.68
CA ILE A 481 26.24 -5.80 -25.48
C ILE A 481 27.15 -7.01 -25.73
N LYS A 482 27.86 -7.06 -26.87
CA LYS A 482 28.80 -8.15 -27.20
C LYS A 482 29.91 -8.29 -26.16
N LYS A 483 30.47 -7.17 -25.67
CA LYS A 483 31.53 -7.15 -24.66
C LYS A 483 31.07 -7.66 -23.28
N ASN A 484 29.85 -7.32 -22.87
CA ASN A 484 29.40 -7.53 -21.49
C ASN A 484 28.45 -8.72 -21.31
N ILE A 485 27.87 -9.27 -22.38
CA ILE A 485 26.97 -10.42 -22.29
C ILE A 485 27.60 -11.64 -21.58
N GLY A 486 28.92 -11.79 -21.67
CA GLY A 486 29.67 -12.83 -20.96
C GLY A 486 29.82 -12.59 -19.45
N LYS A 487 29.61 -11.36 -18.98
CA LYS A 487 29.74 -10.95 -17.57
C LYS A 487 28.41 -10.94 -16.81
N VAL A 488 27.29 -11.22 -17.47
CA VAL A 488 25.97 -11.24 -16.84
C VAL A 488 25.85 -12.50 -15.97
N GLU A 489 25.64 -12.29 -14.67
CA GLU A 489 25.44 -13.38 -13.72
C GLU A 489 23.95 -13.66 -13.52
N LEU A 490 23.56 -14.93 -13.59
CA LEU A 490 22.20 -15.40 -13.27
C LEU A 490 22.19 -15.92 -11.83
N MET A 491 21.35 -15.35 -10.95
CA MET A 491 21.29 -15.71 -9.55
C MET A 491 19.88 -16.08 -9.11
N MET A 492 19.77 -17.04 -8.17
CA MET A 492 18.51 -17.38 -7.51
C MET A 492 18.61 -17.07 -6.01
N PHE A 493 17.66 -16.30 -5.49
CA PHE A 493 17.56 -16.03 -4.05
C PHE A 493 16.32 -16.71 -3.47
N ASN A 494 16.54 -17.69 -2.58
CA ASN A 494 15.49 -18.44 -1.91
C ASN A 494 15.67 -18.44 -0.38
N GLY A 495 14.65 -18.92 0.36
CA GLY A 495 14.66 -18.94 1.83
C GLY A 495 15.89 -19.62 2.47
N GLU A 496 16.55 -20.54 1.76
CA GLU A 496 17.67 -21.36 2.23
C GLU A 496 19.05 -20.84 1.79
N SER A 497 19.14 -19.95 0.79
CA SER A 497 20.44 -19.48 0.27
C SER A 497 21.14 -18.52 1.24
N LYS A 498 22.43 -18.78 1.49
CA LYS A 498 23.37 -17.91 2.22
C LYS A 498 23.93 -16.78 1.36
N ASP A 499 23.66 -16.82 0.05
CA ASP A 499 24.20 -15.85 -0.89
C ASP A 499 23.68 -14.45 -0.55
N VAL A 500 24.59 -13.56 -0.17
CA VAL A 500 24.36 -12.12 -0.08
C VAL A 500 24.96 -11.54 -1.34
N LEU A 501 24.21 -10.68 -2.05
CA LEU A 501 24.76 -9.94 -3.18
C LEU A 501 25.83 -8.98 -2.66
N ASP A 502 27.10 -9.37 -2.80
CA ASP A 502 28.22 -8.52 -2.45
C ASP A 502 28.57 -7.60 -3.62
N TYR A 503 28.18 -6.33 -3.48
CA TYR A 503 28.48 -5.26 -4.44
C TYR A 503 29.83 -4.58 -4.15
N SER A 504 30.40 -4.76 -2.95
CA SER A 504 31.56 -4.01 -2.47
C SER A 504 32.80 -4.21 -3.36
N ASN A 505 33.01 -5.46 -3.79
CA ASN A 505 34.09 -5.88 -4.68
C ASN A 505 33.97 -5.39 -6.13
N TYR A 506 32.81 -4.81 -6.52
CA TYR A 506 32.52 -4.41 -7.90
C TYR A 506 32.26 -2.90 -8.07
N SER A 507 32.51 -2.10 -7.02
CA SER A 507 32.26 -0.65 -6.97
C SER A 507 32.96 0.15 -8.09
N LYS A 508 34.06 -0.36 -8.67
CA LYS A 508 34.82 0.31 -9.74
C LYS A 508 34.40 -0.10 -11.16
N VAL A 509 33.76 -1.26 -11.34
CA VAL A 509 33.51 -1.87 -12.66
C VAL A 509 32.03 -2.08 -12.95
N GLY A 510 31.17 -1.99 -11.92
CA GLY A 510 29.76 -2.35 -12.00
C GLY A 510 29.55 -3.87 -12.09
N LYS A 511 28.36 -4.33 -11.69
CA LYS A 511 27.96 -5.74 -11.74
C LYS A 511 26.65 -5.86 -12.54
N HIS A 512 26.59 -6.78 -13.49
CA HIS A 512 25.39 -7.07 -14.27
C HIS A 512 24.76 -8.38 -13.77
N VAL A 513 23.58 -8.32 -13.17
CA VAL A 513 22.95 -9.48 -12.54
C VAL A 513 21.48 -9.61 -12.89
N ILE A 514 21.04 -10.82 -13.24
CA ILE A 514 19.62 -11.17 -13.34
C ILE A 514 19.27 -12.03 -12.14
N VAL A 515 18.37 -11.52 -11.31
CA VAL A 515 17.97 -12.12 -10.05
C VAL A 515 16.58 -12.74 -10.19
N ILE A 516 16.47 -14.02 -9.88
CA ILE A 516 15.20 -14.74 -9.76
C ILE A 516 14.92 -14.98 -8.28
N GLY A 517 13.75 -14.59 -7.78
CA GLY A 517 13.41 -15.05 -6.43
C GLY A 517 12.03 -14.70 -5.91
N GLY A 518 11.82 -15.10 -4.65
CA GLY A 518 10.51 -15.12 -3.99
C GLY A 518 10.40 -14.18 -2.80
N ASN A 519 10.01 -14.72 -1.64
CA ASN A 519 9.73 -13.92 -0.44
C ASN A 519 10.97 -13.25 0.17
N LYS A 520 12.16 -13.84 0.08
CA LYS A 520 13.39 -13.23 0.64
C LYS A 520 13.78 -11.92 -0.08
N ILE A 521 13.54 -11.83 -1.39
CA ILE A 521 13.78 -10.58 -2.15
C ILE A 521 12.71 -9.52 -1.80
N SER A 522 11.49 -9.96 -1.49
CA SER A 522 10.37 -9.04 -1.20
C SER A 522 10.57 -8.18 0.05
N ARG A 523 11.41 -8.58 1.01
CA ARG A 523 11.72 -7.78 2.21
C ARG A 523 13.22 -7.87 2.57
N GLY A 524 13.96 -6.80 2.32
CA GLY A 524 15.29 -6.59 2.88
C GLY A 524 16.52 -6.82 2.02
N LEU A 525 16.37 -7.10 0.72
CA LEU A 525 17.49 -7.08 -0.22
C LEU A 525 17.41 -5.79 -1.06
N THR A 526 18.47 -4.98 -1.03
CA THR A 526 18.59 -3.81 -1.89
C THR A 526 19.27 -4.26 -3.19
N LEU A 527 18.54 -4.21 -4.31
CA LEU A 527 19.11 -4.47 -5.64
C LEU A 527 19.59 -3.15 -6.23
N GLU A 528 20.90 -2.94 -6.19
CA GLU A 528 21.48 -1.72 -6.74
C GLU A 528 21.36 -1.70 -8.26
N GLY A 529 20.97 -0.54 -8.79
CA GLY A 529 20.83 -0.30 -10.22
C GLY A 529 19.82 -1.22 -10.92
N LEU A 530 18.73 -1.59 -10.24
CA LEU A 530 17.65 -2.39 -10.84
C LEU A 530 17.05 -1.63 -12.04
N THR A 531 17.18 -2.11 -13.27
CA THR A 531 16.68 -1.40 -14.47
C THR A 531 15.45 -2.07 -15.08
N ILE A 532 15.38 -3.39 -15.01
CA ILE A 532 14.26 -4.19 -15.55
C ILE A 532 13.61 -5.00 -14.43
N SER A 533 12.29 -4.92 -14.32
CA SER A 533 11.52 -5.77 -13.40
C SER A 533 10.48 -6.56 -14.16
N TYR A 534 10.52 -7.89 -14.06
CA TYR A 534 9.47 -8.78 -14.55
C TYR A 534 8.67 -9.30 -13.36
N TYR A 535 7.48 -8.74 -13.16
CA TYR A 535 6.63 -8.96 -12.00
C TYR A 535 5.26 -9.49 -12.40
N ALA A 536 5.02 -10.77 -12.10
CA ALA A 536 3.78 -11.45 -12.45
C ALA A 536 3.15 -12.18 -11.26
N ARG A 537 3.51 -11.79 -10.03
CA ARG A 537 3.02 -12.44 -8.81
C ARG A 537 1.77 -11.73 -8.26
N PRO A 538 0.59 -12.36 -8.32
CA PRO A 538 -0.60 -11.82 -7.67
C PRO A 538 -0.55 -11.95 -6.15
N THR A 539 -1.09 -10.95 -5.46
CA THR A 539 -1.47 -11.02 -4.05
C THR A 539 -2.75 -10.23 -3.85
N LYS A 540 -3.60 -10.68 -2.93
CA LYS A 540 -4.82 -9.95 -2.55
C LYS A 540 -4.59 -8.99 -1.39
N ILE A 541 -3.36 -8.85 -0.91
CA ILE A 541 -3.02 -8.06 0.27
C ILE A 541 -2.19 -6.84 -0.15
N MET A 542 -2.72 -5.64 0.10
CA MET A 542 -2.13 -4.37 -0.36
C MET A 542 -0.76 -4.10 0.29
N ASP A 543 -0.62 -4.35 1.60
CA ASP A 543 0.66 -4.20 2.31
C ASP A 543 1.82 -4.98 1.63
N THR A 544 1.51 -6.21 1.24
CA THR A 544 2.44 -7.18 0.68
C THR A 544 2.78 -6.79 -0.75
N LEU A 545 1.78 -6.36 -1.53
CA LEU A 545 1.98 -5.90 -2.90
C LEU A 545 2.92 -4.69 -2.95
N MET A 546 2.68 -3.70 -2.09
CA MET A 546 3.52 -2.49 -2.00
C MET A 546 4.96 -2.77 -1.61
N GLN A 547 5.19 -3.62 -0.61
CA GLN A 547 6.56 -3.92 -0.15
C GLN A 547 7.35 -4.76 -1.19
N MET A 548 6.64 -5.51 -2.03
CA MET A 548 7.25 -6.33 -3.08
C MET A 548 7.73 -5.52 -4.30
N ALA A 549 7.22 -4.30 -4.51
CA ALA A 549 7.56 -3.47 -5.65
C ALA A 549 8.96 -2.84 -5.50
N ARG A 550 9.99 -3.63 -5.82
CA ARG A 550 11.40 -3.22 -5.78
C ARG A 550 11.81 -2.19 -6.83
N TRP A 551 10.97 -1.98 -7.83
CA TRP A 551 11.18 -0.93 -8.82
C TRP A 551 10.79 0.46 -8.29
N PHE A 552 10.19 0.60 -7.11
CA PHE A 552 10.08 1.92 -6.47
C PHE A 552 11.42 2.36 -5.89
N GLY A 553 11.72 3.66 -5.88
CA GLY A 553 12.98 4.17 -5.34
C GLY A 553 13.56 5.35 -6.12
N TYR A 554 14.78 5.76 -5.75
CA TYR A 554 15.51 6.85 -6.42
C TYR A 554 15.99 6.42 -7.80
N ARG A 555 15.49 7.07 -8.86
CA ARG A 555 15.73 6.69 -10.27
C ARG A 555 15.90 7.85 -11.22
N GLU A 556 16.02 9.08 -10.71
CA GLU A 556 16.04 10.31 -11.51
C GLU A 556 17.00 10.26 -12.71
N ASN A 557 18.13 9.59 -12.57
CA ASN A 557 19.17 9.57 -13.61
C ASN A 557 18.98 8.50 -14.69
N TYR A 558 18.03 7.57 -14.57
CA TYR A 558 17.88 6.45 -15.53
C TYR A 558 16.45 5.87 -15.62
N ILE A 559 15.44 6.57 -15.10
CA ILE A 559 14.04 6.15 -15.15
C ILE A 559 13.51 6.00 -16.58
N ASP A 560 14.01 6.82 -17.49
CA ASP A 560 13.61 6.92 -18.90
C ASP A 560 13.85 5.63 -19.69
N ILE A 561 14.84 4.86 -19.25
CA ILE A 561 15.21 3.54 -19.81
C ILE A 561 14.81 2.37 -18.91
N CYS A 562 14.20 2.60 -17.74
CA CYS A 562 13.68 1.52 -16.90
C CYS A 562 12.45 0.87 -17.53
N ARG A 563 12.25 -0.44 -17.31
CA ARG A 563 11.03 -1.14 -17.74
C ARG A 563 10.47 -2.05 -16.65
N VAL A 564 9.15 -2.07 -16.54
CA VAL A 564 8.41 -2.91 -15.59
C VAL A 564 7.40 -3.74 -16.38
N TYR A 565 7.70 -5.03 -16.53
CA TYR A 565 6.82 -6.02 -17.14
C TYR A 565 5.86 -6.55 -16.10
N THR A 566 4.56 -6.34 -16.30
CA THR A 566 3.53 -6.82 -15.37
C THR A 566 2.19 -7.00 -16.08
N THR A 567 1.22 -7.65 -15.44
CA THR A 567 -0.12 -7.81 -16.02
C THR A 567 -0.93 -6.52 -15.85
N LYS A 568 -1.94 -6.30 -16.70
CA LYS A 568 -2.85 -5.15 -16.57
C LYS A 568 -3.54 -5.10 -15.21
N GLU A 569 -4.02 -6.25 -14.72
CA GLU A 569 -4.66 -6.38 -13.41
C GLU A 569 -3.73 -5.96 -12.27
N LEU A 570 -2.46 -6.36 -12.30
CA LEU A 570 -1.48 -5.97 -11.28
C LEU A 570 -1.18 -4.47 -11.33
N ALA A 571 -1.08 -3.88 -12.53
CA ALA A 571 -0.87 -2.45 -12.68
C ALA A 571 -2.05 -1.62 -12.13
N GLU A 572 -3.29 -2.06 -12.40
CA GLU A 572 -4.51 -1.45 -11.82
C GLU A 572 -4.47 -1.54 -10.29
N GLN A 573 -4.15 -2.71 -9.74
CA GLN A 573 -4.01 -2.89 -8.29
C GLN A 573 -2.94 -1.96 -7.66
N PHE A 574 -1.80 -1.74 -8.33
CA PHE A 574 -0.80 -0.78 -7.85
C PHE A 574 -1.32 0.66 -7.87
N SER A 575 -2.06 1.05 -8.91
CA SER A 575 -2.73 2.37 -8.98
C SER A 575 -3.72 2.55 -7.82
N ASP A 576 -4.55 1.54 -7.55
CA ASP A 576 -5.51 1.57 -6.45
C ASP A 576 -4.85 1.72 -5.09
N ILE A 577 -3.71 1.05 -4.87
CA ILE A 577 -2.95 1.21 -3.63
C ILE A 577 -2.30 2.58 -3.54
N ALA A 578 -1.78 3.14 -4.64
CA ALA A 578 -1.24 4.49 -4.68
C ALA A 578 -2.29 5.49 -4.17
N ASN A 579 -3.51 5.39 -4.70
CA ASN A 579 -4.62 6.25 -4.32
C ASN A 579 -5.00 6.06 -2.84
N ALA A 580 -5.05 4.82 -2.35
CA ALA A 580 -5.32 4.55 -0.93
C ALA A 580 -4.25 5.14 0.00
N MET A 581 -2.97 5.15 -0.42
CA MET A 581 -1.88 5.74 0.35
C MET A 581 -1.91 7.27 0.34
N ILE A 582 -2.28 7.90 -0.78
CA ILE A 582 -2.53 9.36 -0.84
C ILE A 582 -3.63 9.73 0.16
N GLU A 583 -4.77 9.02 0.11
CA GLU A 583 -5.90 9.29 1.01
C GLU A 583 -5.52 9.12 2.50
N ILE A 584 -4.68 8.13 2.84
CA ILE A 584 -4.15 7.99 4.21
C ILE A 584 -3.35 9.24 4.63
N ARG A 585 -2.48 9.75 3.75
CA ARG A 585 -1.67 10.94 4.05
C ARG A 585 -2.56 12.18 4.23
N GLU A 586 -3.62 12.31 3.44
CA GLU A 586 -4.63 13.36 3.62
C GLU A 586 -5.37 13.25 4.96
N GLU A 587 -5.72 12.04 5.40
CA GLU A 587 -6.34 11.82 6.71
C GLU A 587 -5.39 12.16 7.86
N LEU A 588 -4.09 11.86 7.73
CA LEU A 588 -3.06 12.27 8.69
C LEU A 588 -2.95 13.80 8.76
N GLU A 589 -3.03 14.49 7.62
CA GLU A 589 -2.99 15.95 7.59
C GLU A 589 -4.25 16.56 8.21
N LYS A 590 -5.43 15.96 8.00
CA LYS A 590 -6.66 16.37 8.70
C LYS A 590 -6.54 16.19 10.21
N MET A 591 -6.00 15.06 10.66
CA MET A 591 -5.72 14.81 12.08
C MET A 591 -4.79 15.91 12.64
N ARG A 592 -3.68 16.19 11.96
CA ARG A 592 -2.72 17.22 12.34
C ARG A 592 -3.36 18.60 12.44
N LYS A 593 -4.11 19.03 11.41
CA LYS A 593 -4.83 20.32 11.40
C LYS A 593 -5.86 20.43 12.52
N SER A 594 -6.43 19.31 12.96
CA SER A 594 -7.36 19.28 14.10
C SER A 594 -6.69 19.26 15.48
N GLY A 595 -5.35 19.21 15.54
CA GLY A 595 -4.60 19.15 16.81
C GLY A 595 -4.79 17.85 17.61
N LYS A 596 -5.39 16.82 17.01
CA LYS A 596 -5.71 15.55 17.68
C LYS A 596 -4.56 14.56 17.61
N LYS A 597 -4.47 13.71 18.63
CA LYS A 597 -3.56 12.57 18.64
C LYS A 597 -4.15 11.39 17.87
N PRO A 598 -3.34 10.41 17.43
CA PRO A 598 -3.84 9.19 16.80
C PRO A 598 -4.78 8.37 17.70
N SER A 599 -4.64 8.47 19.03
CA SER A 599 -5.55 7.83 20.00
C SER A 599 -6.93 8.50 20.07
N GLU A 600 -7.09 9.69 19.51
CA GLU A 600 -8.31 10.51 19.53
C GLU A 600 -8.94 10.66 18.14
N PHE A 601 -8.25 10.17 17.09
CA PHE A 601 -8.65 10.30 15.70
C PHE A 601 -8.52 8.95 14.98
N ALA A 602 -9.67 8.34 14.67
CA ALA A 602 -9.70 7.08 13.93
C ALA A 602 -9.39 7.32 12.44
N ILE A 603 -8.16 7.01 12.04
CA ILE A 603 -7.71 7.14 10.64
C ILE A 603 -8.56 6.24 9.74
N ARG A 604 -9.17 6.85 8.73
CA ARG A 604 -9.98 6.14 7.73
C ARG A 604 -9.10 5.64 6.60
N MET A 605 -9.18 4.34 6.31
CA MET A 605 -8.38 3.68 5.27
C MET A 605 -9.30 3.11 4.21
N LYS A 606 -9.21 3.62 2.97
CA LYS A 606 -10.08 3.18 1.88
C LYS A 606 -9.88 1.70 1.58
N THR A 607 -10.97 0.96 1.44
CA THR A 607 -10.93 -0.45 1.08
C THR A 607 -10.99 -0.64 -0.42
N HIS A 608 -10.54 -1.80 -0.89
CA HIS A 608 -10.54 -2.15 -2.29
C HIS A 608 -11.54 -3.30 -2.58
N PRO A 609 -12.28 -3.30 -3.71
CA PRO A 609 -13.23 -4.35 -4.04
C PRO A 609 -12.64 -5.75 -4.25
N THR A 610 -11.33 -5.91 -4.46
CA THR A 610 -10.66 -7.22 -4.67
C THR A 610 -9.53 -7.49 -3.68
N MET A 611 -9.07 -6.47 -2.96
CA MET A 611 -7.89 -6.54 -2.09
C MET A 611 -8.23 -6.18 -0.65
N ILE A 612 -7.52 -6.80 0.29
CA ILE A 612 -7.56 -6.47 1.70
C ILE A 612 -6.33 -5.61 2.04
N LEU A 613 -6.49 -4.64 2.95
CA LEU A 613 -5.42 -3.71 3.33
C LEU A 613 -4.18 -4.43 3.89
N THR A 614 -4.42 -5.39 4.77
CA THR A 614 -3.40 -6.20 5.45
C THR A 614 -3.97 -7.58 5.77
N SER A 615 -3.18 -8.46 6.39
CA SER A 615 -3.62 -9.82 6.70
C SER A 615 -4.79 -9.83 7.70
N LYS A 616 -5.73 -10.78 7.53
CA LYS A 616 -6.94 -10.87 8.38
C LYS A 616 -6.64 -10.89 9.89
N LEU A 617 -5.59 -11.59 10.29
CA LEU A 617 -5.17 -11.69 11.70
C LEU A 617 -4.72 -10.36 12.29
N LYS A 618 -4.28 -9.40 11.47
CA LYS A 618 -3.93 -8.04 11.89
C LYS A 618 -5.11 -7.05 11.84
N MET A 619 -6.26 -7.47 11.31
CA MET A 619 -7.45 -6.63 11.12
C MET A 619 -8.52 -6.85 12.19
N GLN A 620 -8.18 -7.42 13.34
CA GLN A 620 -9.19 -7.80 14.36
C GLN A 620 -9.98 -6.61 14.94
N ASN A 621 -9.35 -5.44 14.98
CA ASN A 621 -9.99 -4.20 15.42
C ASN A 621 -10.51 -3.36 14.26
N ALA A 622 -10.45 -3.87 13.03
CA ALA A 622 -10.97 -3.16 11.87
C ALA A 622 -12.50 -3.19 11.89
N LYS A 623 -13.11 -2.02 11.70
CA LYS A 623 -14.54 -1.87 11.48
C LYS A 623 -14.76 -1.16 10.16
N LEU A 624 -15.65 -1.72 9.35
CA LEU A 624 -16.08 -1.10 8.11
C LEU A 624 -16.93 0.13 8.46
N ALA A 625 -16.51 1.28 7.96
CA ALA A 625 -17.40 2.38 7.67
C ALA A 625 -18.31 1.99 6.50
N ILE A 626 -19.45 2.67 6.40
CA ILE A 626 -20.56 2.30 5.52
C ILE A 626 -20.07 2.01 4.09
N VAL A 627 -20.56 0.90 3.54
CA VAL A 627 -20.22 0.48 2.18
C VAL A 627 -21.04 1.30 1.20
N ASN A 628 -20.42 2.06 0.31
CA ASN A 628 -21.20 2.65 -0.78
C ASN A 628 -21.55 1.58 -1.83
N TYR A 629 -22.85 1.30 -1.98
CA TYR A 629 -23.40 0.40 -2.98
C TYR A 629 -24.05 1.13 -4.16
N GLU A 630 -23.94 2.45 -4.26
CA GLU A 630 -24.46 3.29 -5.33
C GLU A 630 -24.15 2.71 -6.72
N GLY A 631 -25.18 2.63 -7.56
CA GLY A 631 -25.05 2.18 -8.96
C GLY A 631 -24.56 0.74 -9.14
N ARG A 632 -24.52 -0.08 -8.09
CA ARG A 632 -23.97 -1.45 -8.12
C ARG A 632 -25.06 -2.52 -8.03
N LEU A 633 -24.77 -3.64 -8.69
CA LEU A 633 -25.47 -4.90 -8.49
C LEU A 633 -24.69 -5.75 -7.50
N VAL A 634 -25.29 -6.03 -6.37
CA VAL A 634 -24.70 -6.86 -5.31
C VAL A 634 -25.40 -8.21 -5.28
N GLN A 635 -24.68 -9.33 -5.19
CA GLN A 635 -25.27 -10.67 -5.24
C GLN A 635 -24.55 -11.66 -4.33
N THR A 636 -25.31 -12.56 -3.71
CA THR A 636 -24.74 -13.65 -2.89
C THR A 636 -24.12 -14.71 -3.78
N ARG A 637 -22.88 -15.10 -3.46
CA ARG A 637 -22.11 -16.13 -4.20
C ARG A 637 -21.79 -17.36 -3.36
N ASN A 638 -21.50 -17.17 -2.08
CA ASN A 638 -21.07 -18.22 -1.16
C ASN A 638 -22.18 -18.53 -0.15
N PHE A 639 -22.35 -19.80 0.21
CA PHE A 639 -23.41 -20.29 1.10
C PHE A 639 -22.84 -21.09 2.27
N GLY A 640 -23.54 -21.10 3.41
CA GLY A 640 -23.28 -21.97 4.55
C GLY A 640 -23.20 -23.44 4.19
N ASP A 641 -22.46 -24.21 4.96
CA ASP A 641 -22.49 -25.68 4.95
C ASP A 641 -23.47 -26.24 6.01
N GLY A 642 -23.76 -25.50 7.08
CA GLY A 642 -24.66 -25.93 8.15
C GLY A 642 -26.15 -25.76 7.85
N LYS A 643 -26.98 -26.72 8.28
CA LYS A 643 -28.46 -26.70 8.17
C LYS A 643 -29.10 -25.40 8.66
N LYS A 644 -28.63 -24.87 9.79
CA LYS A 644 -29.15 -23.65 10.43
C LYS A 644 -29.08 -22.43 9.51
N PHE A 645 -28.03 -22.32 8.70
CA PHE A 645 -27.88 -21.23 7.71
C PHE A 645 -29.04 -21.22 6.70
N TYR A 646 -29.37 -22.40 6.16
CA TYR A 646 -30.46 -22.55 5.19
C TYR A 646 -31.83 -22.33 5.82
N GLU A 647 -32.04 -22.83 7.05
CA GLU A 647 -33.27 -22.60 7.81
C GLU A 647 -33.48 -21.11 8.11
N ASN A 648 -32.43 -20.41 8.55
CA ASN A 648 -32.46 -18.96 8.81
C ASN A 648 -32.83 -18.17 7.55
N ASN A 649 -32.15 -18.42 6.43
CA ASN A 649 -32.39 -17.69 5.18
C ASN A 649 -33.77 -17.98 4.59
N MET A 650 -34.25 -19.22 4.71
CA MET A 650 -35.60 -19.59 4.31
C MET A 650 -36.64 -18.90 5.21
N ASN A 651 -36.44 -18.85 6.52
CA ASN A 651 -37.35 -18.18 7.45
C ASN A 651 -37.38 -16.67 7.23
N ALA A 652 -36.24 -16.02 7.05
CA ALA A 652 -36.17 -14.60 6.71
C ALA A 652 -36.97 -14.30 5.43
N THR A 653 -36.84 -15.16 4.41
CA THR A 653 -37.58 -15.04 3.14
C THR A 653 -39.09 -15.21 3.34
N LYS A 654 -39.50 -16.22 4.13
CA LYS A 654 -40.92 -16.44 4.46
C LYS A 654 -41.53 -15.26 5.21
N LEU A 655 -40.80 -14.69 6.18
CA LEU A 655 -41.25 -13.53 6.94
C LEU A 655 -41.42 -12.29 6.05
N LEU A 656 -40.46 -12.04 5.15
CA LEU A 656 -40.58 -10.96 4.17
C LEU A 656 -41.82 -11.16 3.31
N LEU A 657 -41.92 -12.28 2.59
CA LEU A 657 -43.00 -12.52 1.62
C LEU A 657 -44.38 -12.67 2.26
N GLY A 658 -44.46 -13.21 3.48
CA GLY A 658 -45.71 -13.32 4.24
C GLY A 658 -46.29 -11.97 4.65
N SER A 659 -45.45 -10.94 4.76
CA SER A 659 -45.87 -9.57 5.04
C SER A 659 -46.27 -8.76 3.80
N LEU A 660 -46.14 -9.32 2.59
CA LEU A 660 -46.49 -8.67 1.33
C LEU A 660 -47.88 -9.10 0.86
N GLU A 661 -48.69 -8.15 0.39
CA GLU A 661 -50.03 -8.43 -0.14
C GLU A 661 -49.97 -9.08 -1.54
N LYS A 662 -50.84 -10.06 -1.77
CA LYS A 662 -50.93 -10.82 -3.04
C LYS A 662 -51.45 -9.99 -4.23
N LYS A 663 -51.98 -8.79 -4.00
CA LYS A 663 -52.69 -7.95 -5.00
C LYS A 663 -51.78 -7.28 -6.04
N ARG A 664 -50.46 -7.32 -5.88
CA ARG A 664 -49.49 -6.68 -6.80
C ARG A 664 -48.40 -7.65 -7.20
N VAL A 665 -48.79 -8.73 -7.88
CA VAL A 665 -47.86 -9.70 -8.47
C VAL A 665 -47.95 -9.58 -9.98
N ILE A 666 -46.93 -9.00 -10.60
CA ILE A 666 -46.78 -9.05 -12.06
C ILE A 666 -45.93 -10.28 -12.38
N SER A 667 -46.54 -11.25 -13.06
CA SER A 667 -45.83 -12.37 -13.65
C SER A 667 -45.37 -11.99 -15.05
N GLY A 668 -44.08 -11.77 -15.24
CA GLY A 668 -43.48 -11.49 -16.54
C GLY A 668 -42.72 -12.70 -17.10
N VAL A 669 -42.72 -12.83 -18.43
CA VAL A 669 -41.92 -13.84 -19.15
C VAL A 669 -40.77 -13.13 -19.87
N GLY A 670 -39.54 -13.31 -19.38
CA GLY A 670 -38.33 -12.98 -20.13
C GLY A 670 -38.00 -14.08 -21.13
N LYS A 671 -37.06 -13.84 -22.07
CA LYS A 671 -36.69 -14.82 -23.12
C LYS A 671 -36.39 -16.24 -22.61
N LYS A 672 -36.07 -16.44 -21.31
CA LYS A 672 -35.85 -17.75 -20.64
C LYS A 672 -36.10 -17.77 -19.10
N LEU A 673 -36.90 -16.86 -18.51
CA LEU A 673 -37.13 -16.81 -17.05
C LEU A 673 -38.53 -16.23 -16.73
N SER A 674 -39.12 -16.64 -15.62
CA SER A 674 -40.34 -16.04 -15.05
C SER A 674 -40.04 -15.38 -13.71
N TYR A 675 -40.88 -14.48 -13.22
CA TYR A 675 -40.71 -13.86 -11.91
C TYR A 675 -42.03 -13.41 -11.30
N HIS A 676 -42.04 -13.21 -9.99
CA HIS A 676 -43.12 -12.57 -9.24
C HIS A 676 -42.62 -11.26 -8.65
N LEU A 677 -43.08 -10.13 -9.19
CA LEU A 677 -42.68 -8.80 -8.76
C LEU A 677 -43.70 -8.19 -7.81
N PHE A 678 -43.25 -7.74 -6.65
CA PHE A 678 -43.98 -6.96 -5.65
C PHE A 678 -43.45 -5.51 -5.65
N SER A 679 -44.30 -4.53 -5.90
CA SER A 679 -43.96 -3.10 -5.88
C SER A 679 -44.37 -2.43 -4.57
N GLU A 680 -43.81 -1.24 -4.29
CA GLU A 680 -44.11 -0.40 -3.13
C GLU A 680 -43.88 -1.10 -1.77
N VAL A 681 -42.81 -1.89 -1.69
CA VAL A 681 -42.38 -2.52 -0.44
C VAL A 681 -41.68 -1.49 0.43
N SER A 682 -42.15 -1.33 1.67
CA SER A 682 -41.52 -0.48 2.68
C SER A 682 -40.06 -0.89 2.94
N VAL A 683 -39.16 0.09 3.00
CA VAL A 683 -37.76 -0.12 3.40
C VAL A 683 -37.61 -0.77 4.78
N SER A 684 -38.57 -0.61 5.71
CA SER A 684 -38.52 -1.27 7.02
C SER A 684 -38.56 -2.80 6.91
N ARG A 685 -39.32 -3.33 5.95
CA ARG A 685 -39.41 -4.77 5.66
C ARG A 685 -38.10 -5.30 5.07
N ILE A 686 -37.46 -4.53 4.18
CA ILE A 686 -36.16 -4.87 3.58
C ILE A 686 -35.06 -4.87 4.65
N LYS A 687 -35.01 -3.86 5.51
CA LYS A 687 -34.04 -3.82 6.62
C LYS A 687 -34.21 -4.98 7.59
N ASN A 688 -35.44 -5.36 7.91
CA ASN A 688 -35.71 -6.53 8.75
C ASN A 688 -35.27 -7.84 8.07
N PHE A 689 -35.58 -7.98 6.77
CA PHE A 689 -35.10 -9.12 5.98
C PHE A 689 -33.57 -9.24 6.00
N LEU A 690 -32.85 -8.16 5.71
CA LEU A 690 -31.38 -8.14 5.72
C LEU A 690 -30.78 -8.32 7.12
N GLU A 691 -31.50 -7.93 8.17
CA GLU A 691 -31.11 -8.21 9.54
C GLU A 691 -31.22 -9.72 9.85
N GLN A 692 -32.17 -10.43 9.29
CA GLN A 692 -32.34 -11.87 9.59
C GLN A 692 -31.60 -12.78 8.61
N TYR A 693 -31.39 -12.31 7.38
CA TYR A 693 -30.71 -13.05 6.33
C TYR A 693 -29.21 -13.15 6.60
N GLU A 694 -28.69 -14.37 6.55
CA GLU A 694 -27.32 -14.73 6.87
C GLU A 694 -26.46 -14.84 5.59
N THR A 695 -25.31 -14.17 5.60
CA THR A 695 -24.31 -14.20 4.50
C THR A 695 -22.97 -14.66 5.03
N ILE A 696 -22.24 -15.51 4.29
CA ILE A 696 -20.85 -15.83 4.62
C ILE A 696 -19.93 -14.66 4.28
N ASN A 697 -19.10 -14.24 5.25
CA ASN A 697 -17.96 -13.31 5.22
C ASN A 697 -17.38 -12.93 3.84
N SER A 698 -18.17 -12.22 3.05
CA SER A 698 -17.82 -11.65 1.76
C SER A 698 -18.22 -10.18 1.84
N TYR A 699 -17.21 -9.31 1.98
CA TYR A 699 -17.39 -7.86 2.05
C TYR A 699 -18.18 -7.29 0.85
N ARG A 700 -18.22 -8.02 -0.28
CA ARG A 700 -18.98 -7.64 -1.47
C ARG A 700 -20.48 -7.75 -1.28
N ALA A 701 -20.96 -8.77 -0.57
CA ALA A 701 -22.38 -9.10 -0.46
C ALA A 701 -22.73 -9.54 0.97
N ASP A 702 -22.59 -8.60 1.91
CA ASP A 702 -22.90 -8.79 3.33
C ASP A 702 -24.22 -8.11 3.66
N SER A 703 -25.18 -8.87 4.18
CA SER A 703 -26.54 -8.37 4.44
C SER A 703 -26.57 -7.24 5.46
N LYS A 704 -25.70 -7.27 6.48
CA LYS A 704 -25.62 -6.24 7.52
C LYS A 704 -25.02 -4.94 6.99
N LEU A 705 -24.04 -5.05 6.09
CA LEU A 705 -23.47 -3.89 5.41
C LEU A 705 -24.47 -3.25 4.44
N MET A 706 -25.21 -4.06 3.68
CA MET A 706 -26.31 -3.57 2.83
C MET A 706 -27.34 -2.80 3.66
N LYS A 707 -27.78 -3.35 4.80
CA LYS A 707 -28.70 -2.69 5.72
C LYS A 707 -28.18 -1.32 6.18
N LYS A 708 -26.92 -1.24 6.61
CA LYS A 708 -26.29 0.01 7.05
C LYS A 708 -26.22 1.06 5.94
N TYR A 709 -25.93 0.65 4.71
CA TYR A 709 -25.98 1.55 3.57
C TYR A 709 -27.39 2.08 3.32
N ILE A 710 -28.41 1.22 3.40
CA ILE A 710 -29.82 1.64 3.27
C ILE A 710 -30.20 2.61 4.39
N GLU A 711 -29.76 2.38 5.63
CA GLU A 711 -29.98 3.31 6.75
C GLU A 711 -29.34 4.69 6.49
N TYR A 712 -28.13 4.71 5.94
CA TYR A 712 -27.44 5.93 5.54
C TYR A 712 -28.17 6.66 4.40
N ALA A 713 -28.53 5.94 3.33
CA ALA A 713 -29.32 6.48 2.22
C ALA A 713 -30.67 7.05 2.71
N ASN A 714 -31.35 6.35 3.63
CA ASN A 714 -32.60 6.82 4.23
C ASN A 714 -32.42 8.13 5.01
N SER A 715 -31.29 8.34 5.69
CA SER A 715 -30.98 9.61 6.38
C SER A 715 -30.90 10.80 5.41
N MET A 716 -30.62 10.53 4.14
CA MET A 716 -30.60 11.49 3.05
C MET A 716 -31.89 11.46 2.20
N ASN A 717 -32.95 10.80 2.67
CA ASN A 717 -34.22 10.63 1.97
C ASN A 717 -34.17 9.76 0.68
N GLU A 718 -33.16 8.91 0.52
CA GLU A 718 -33.01 7.96 -0.58
C GLU A 718 -33.40 6.52 -0.15
N LEU A 719 -33.56 5.60 -1.11
CA LEU A 719 -33.93 4.18 -0.90
C LEU A 719 -35.14 3.94 0.03
N ARG A 720 -36.19 4.75 -0.13
CA ARG A 720 -37.41 4.69 0.69
C ARG A 720 -38.37 3.61 0.21
N ASN A 721 -38.41 3.39 -1.10
CA ASN A 721 -39.34 2.47 -1.77
C ASN A 721 -38.57 1.32 -2.39
N TRP A 722 -39.13 0.12 -2.29
CA TRP A 722 -38.48 -1.09 -2.81
C TRP A 722 -39.42 -1.92 -3.68
N SER A 723 -38.84 -2.52 -4.70
CA SER A 723 -39.43 -3.62 -5.44
C SER A 723 -38.77 -4.92 -5.00
N VAL A 724 -39.56 -5.98 -4.82
CA VAL A 724 -39.08 -7.33 -4.49
C VAL A 724 -39.48 -8.28 -5.60
N ALA A 725 -38.53 -8.94 -6.23
CA ALA A 725 -38.78 -9.91 -7.29
C ALA A 725 -38.32 -11.30 -6.84
N VAL A 726 -39.24 -12.28 -6.86
CA VAL A 726 -38.89 -13.70 -6.68
C VAL A 726 -38.72 -14.32 -8.06
N VAL A 727 -37.52 -14.79 -8.37
CA VAL A 727 -37.14 -15.27 -9.71
C VAL A 727 -37.42 -16.76 -9.83
N GLU A 728 -38.05 -17.15 -10.94
CA GLU A 728 -38.40 -18.53 -11.30
C GLU A 728 -37.60 -18.99 -12.54
N GLY A 729 -37.06 -20.20 -12.44
CA GLY A 729 -36.34 -20.85 -13.53
C GLY A 729 -37.28 -21.33 -14.64
N TYR A 730 -36.71 -21.67 -15.80
CA TYR A 730 -37.47 -22.22 -16.92
C TYR A 730 -37.44 -23.75 -16.95
N GLU A 731 -36.37 -24.37 -16.44
CA GLU A 731 -36.10 -25.81 -16.46
C GLU A 731 -35.53 -26.27 -15.09
N GLY A 732 -35.70 -27.55 -14.75
CA GLY A 732 -35.10 -28.18 -13.55
C GLY A 732 -36.09 -28.77 -12.53
N GLY A 733 -37.39 -28.49 -12.65
CA GLY A 733 -38.49 -29.26 -12.02
C GLY A 733 -38.60 -29.26 -10.49
N TYR A 734 -37.74 -28.54 -9.76
CA TYR A 734 -37.79 -28.49 -8.29
C TYR A 734 -38.77 -27.42 -7.82
N LYS A 735 -39.88 -27.84 -7.20
CA LYS A 735 -40.95 -26.96 -6.70
C LYS A 735 -40.55 -26.32 -5.37
N VAL A 736 -40.90 -25.04 -5.18
CA VAL A 736 -40.66 -24.32 -3.92
C VAL A 736 -41.94 -23.62 -3.45
N GLU A 737 -42.28 -23.85 -2.18
CA GLU A 737 -43.43 -23.26 -1.50
C GLU A 737 -42.97 -22.07 -0.65
N LEU A 738 -43.37 -20.87 -1.06
CA LEU A 738 -43.16 -19.62 -0.33
C LEU A 738 -44.51 -18.96 -0.02
N PRO A 739 -44.63 -18.16 1.06
CA PRO A 739 -45.82 -17.35 1.29
C PRO A 739 -46.13 -16.48 0.08
N ASN A 740 -47.38 -16.49 -0.36
CA ASN A 740 -47.88 -15.73 -1.52
C ASN A 740 -47.27 -16.06 -2.89
N VAL A 741 -46.26 -16.94 -2.98
CA VAL A 741 -45.55 -17.28 -4.22
C VAL A 741 -45.34 -18.79 -4.33
N TYR A 742 -45.73 -19.37 -5.46
CA TYR A 742 -45.49 -20.78 -5.74
C TYR A 742 -44.57 -20.92 -6.97
N ILE A 743 -43.38 -21.47 -6.76
CA ILE A 743 -42.36 -21.64 -7.79
C ILE A 743 -42.42 -23.07 -8.32
N LYS A 744 -42.64 -23.22 -9.63
CA LYS A 744 -42.65 -24.53 -10.29
C LYS A 744 -41.22 -25.02 -10.55
N ASN A 745 -40.32 -24.10 -10.88
CA ASN A 745 -38.93 -24.39 -11.22
C ASN A 745 -37.96 -23.52 -10.42
N ALA A 746 -37.30 -24.10 -9.41
CA ALA A 746 -36.18 -23.45 -8.75
C ALA A 746 -35.03 -23.20 -9.73
N ILE A 747 -34.31 -22.10 -9.53
CA ILE A 747 -33.27 -21.63 -10.43
C ILE A 747 -32.12 -22.63 -10.50
N TYR A 748 -31.86 -23.08 -11.72
CA TYR A 748 -30.82 -24.04 -12.04
C TYR A 748 -29.65 -23.31 -12.74
N ARG A 749 -28.53 -23.07 -12.04
CA ARG A 749 -27.33 -22.40 -12.59
C ARG A 749 -26.28 -23.46 -12.95
N ARG A 750 -26.16 -23.82 -14.24
CA ARG A 750 -25.21 -24.84 -14.76
C ARG A 750 -23.98 -24.17 -15.39
N LYS A 751 -22.75 -24.41 -14.90
CA LYS A 751 -21.53 -24.67 -15.72
C LYS A 751 -20.22 -24.89 -14.93
N ASN A 752 -19.45 -25.85 -15.48
CA ASN A 752 -18.09 -26.33 -15.23
C ASN A 752 -17.81 -27.06 -13.90
N GLU A 753 -17.63 -28.38 -14.04
CA GLU A 753 -17.30 -29.41 -13.05
C GLU A 753 -15.89 -29.30 -12.43
N PHE A 754 -15.44 -28.09 -12.08
CA PHE A 754 -14.17 -27.91 -11.37
C PHE A 754 -14.41 -27.30 -10.00
N ASP A 755 -14.29 -28.13 -8.97
CA ASP A 755 -14.24 -27.85 -7.52
C ASP A 755 -14.97 -26.57 -7.07
N ASN A 756 -16.31 -26.62 -7.04
CA ASN A 756 -17.17 -25.56 -6.51
C ASN A 756 -17.25 -25.54 -4.96
N TYR A 757 -16.27 -26.17 -4.29
CA TYR A 757 -16.08 -26.20 -2.84
C TYR A 757 -14.75 -25.51 -2.48
N ARG A 758 -14.65 -24.20 -2.71
CA ARG A 758 -13.43 -23.45 -2.37
C ARG A 758 -13.45 -23.05 -0.90
N GLY A 759 -12.54 -23.63 -0.11
CA GLY A 759 -12.36 -23.28 1.29
C GLY A 759 -13.45 -23.85 2.23
N GLY A 760 -14.12 -24.94 1.84
CA GLY A 760 -15.10 -25.64 2.68
C GLY A 760 -16.56 -25.22 2.51
N HIS A 761 -16.88 -24.31 1.58
CA HIS A 761 -18.25 -23.79 1.40
C HIS A 761 -18.72 -23.86 -0.07
N PRO A 762 -20.03 -24.05 -0.33
CA PRO A 762 -20.61 -23.95 -1.67
C PRO A 762 -20.45 -22.55 -2.31
N ASP A 763 -19.95 -22.48 -3.55
CA ASP A 763 -19.84 -21.24 -4.36
C ASP A 763 -20.56 -21.38 -5.73
N ILE A 764 -21.53 -20.51 -5.99
CA ILE A 764 -22.32 -20.51 -7.24
C ILE A 764 -21.77 -19.55 -8.32
N LYS A 765 -20.72 -18.78 -8.02
CA LYS A 765 -20.06 -17.76 -8.85
C LYS A 765 -20.94 -16.60 -9.32
N ALA A 766 -22.04 -16.83 -10.03
CA ALA A 766 -22.91 -15.76 -10.50
C ALA A 766 -24.38 -16.17 -10.28
N LEU A 767 -25.07 -15.35 -9.49
CA LEU A 767 -26.48 -15.54 -9.18
C LEU A 767 -27.38 -14.90 -10.23
N VAL A 768 -27.03 -13.69 -10.69
CA VAL A 768 -27.79 -12.91 -11.68
C VAL A 768 -27.27 -13.24 -13.08
N SER A 769 -28.14 -13.64 -14.02
CA SER A 769 -27.70 -13.83 -15.41
C SER A 769 -27.55 -12.49 -16.12
N GLY A 770 -26.74 -12.45 -17.18
CA GLY A 770 -26.57 -11.26 -18.00
C GLY A 770 -27.85 -10.75 -18.71
N ASN A 771 -29.01 -11.38 -18.52
CA ASN A 771 -30.22 -11.16 -19.31
C ASN A 771 -31.24 -10.22 -18.63
N ASN A 772 -30.84 -8.99 -18.28
CA ASN A 772 -31.70 -7.91 -17.75
C ASN A 772 -32.37 -8.11 -16.37
N GLU A 773 -32.06 -9.18 -15.63
CA GLU A 773 -32.68 -9.47 -14.33
C GLU A 773 -32.55 -8.32 -13.29
N GLU A 774 -31.51 -7.49 -13.39
CA GLU A 774 -31.30 -6.35 -12.48
C GLU A 774 -32.18 -5.12 -12.75
N PHE A 775 -33.07 -5.20 -13.76
CA PHE A 775 -33.92 -4.12 -14.25
C PHE A 775 -35.40 -4.52 -14.35
N LEU A 776 -35.82 -5.61 -13.68
CA LEU A 776 -37.19 -6.16 -13.78
C LEU A 776 -38.28 -5.20 -13.29
N ASP A 777 -37.93 -4.24 -12.44
CA ASP A 777 -38.79 -3.18 -11.92
C ASP A 777 -38.98 -2.01 -12.89
N MET A 778 -38.21 -1.95 -13.98
CA MET A 778 -38.23 -0.83 -14.93
C MET A 778 -38.80 -1.24 -16.29
N ALA A 779 -39.68 -0.42 -16.85
CA ALA A 779 -40.23 -0.58 -18.19
C ALA A 779 -39.26 -0.10 -19.30
N LEU A 780 -38.04 -0.65 -19.34
CA LEU A 780 -37.03 -0.24 -20.33
C LEU A 780 -37.26 -0.94 -21.68
N LYS A 781 -37.49 -0.17 -22.75
CA LYS A 781 -37.54 -0.66 -24.14
C LYS A 781 -36.11 -0.74 -24.72
N ASN A 782 -35.77 -1.83 -25.42
CA ASN A 782 -34.48 -2.07 -26.08
C ASN A 782 -33.25 -1.88 -25.16
N ILE A 783 -33.10 -2.75 -24.16
CA ILE A 783 -32.01 -2.67 -23.18
C ILE A 783 -30.69 -3.16 -23.80
N ASP A 784 -29.74 -2.25 -24.00
CA ASP A 784 -28.33 -2.59 -24.22
C ASP A 784 -27.71 -3.09 -22.91
N LEU A 785 -26.98 -4.21 -23.02
CA LEU A 785 -26.54 -5.05 -21.91
C LEU A 785 -25.02 -5.11 -21.74
N ASN A 786 -24.27 -4.35 -22.55
CA ASN A 786 -22.84 -4.17 -22.33
C ASN A 786 -22.55 -3.44 -20.99
N ASP A 787 -21.34 -3.60 -20.47
CA ASP A 787 -21.00 -3.11 -19.12
C ASP A 787 -21.19 -1.60 -18.96
N THR A 788 -20.93 -0.82 -20.01
CA THR A 788 -21.10 0.64 -20.04
C THR A 788 -22.58 1.06 -20.06
N ALA A 789 -23.41 0.30 -20.80
CA ALA A 789 -24.85 0.50 -20.89
C ALA A 789 -25.56 0.10 -19.61
N ARG A 790 -25.09 -0.92 -18.88
CA ARG A 790 -25.64 -1.30 -17.56
C ARG A 790 -25.54 -0.17 -16.55
N ILE A 791 -24.41 0.52 -16.51
CA ILE A 791 -24.22 1.71 -15.67
C ILE A 791 -25.25 2.78 -16.05
N THR A 792 -25.39 3.05 -17.34
CA THR A 792 -26.35 4.04 -17.87
C THR A 792 -27.80 3.66 -17.56
N ASN A 793 -28.14 2.37 -17.59
CA ASN A 793 -29.48 1.88 -17.28
C ASN A 793 -29.79 1.95 -15.78
N ARG A 794 -28.81 1.68 -14.89
CA ARG A 794 -29.00 1.89 -13.44
C ARG A 794 -29.22 3.36 -13.08
N ARG A 795 -28.63 4.30 -13.83
CA ARG A 795 -28.89 5.75 -13.66
C ARG A 795 -30.33 6.16 -13.94
N LYS A 796 -31.11 5.32 -14.64
CA LYS A 796 -32.53 5.59 -14.92
C LYS A 796 -33.44 5.25 -13.75
N ARG A 797 -32.98 4.45 -12.77
CA ARG A 797 -33.72 4.18 -11.53
C ARG A 797 -33.55 5.37 -10.59
N SER A 798 -34.65 5.88 -10.03
CA SER A 798 -34.58 6.98 -9.04
C SER A 798 -33.75 6.58 -7.83
N GLY A 799 -33.02 7.54 -7.25
CA GLY A 799 -32.29 7.35 -6.00
C GLY A 799 -33.20 6.93 -4.82
N THR A 800 -34.51 7.16 -4.93
CA THR A 800 -35.50 6.77 -3.92
C THR A 800 -35.92 5.30 -3.99
N GLU A 801 -35.54 4.57 -5.05
CA GLU A 801 -36.05 3.23 -5.36
C GLU A 801 -34.94 2.16 -5.37
N GLY A 802 -35.16 1.04 -4.68
CA GLY A 802 -34.28 -0.13 -4.70
C GLY A 802 -34.96 -1.39 -5.24
N LEU A 803 -34.19 -2.31 -5.82
CA LEU A 803 -34.69 -3.63 -6.25
C LEU A 803 -33.98 -4.75 -5.48
N LEU A 804 -34.75 -5.58 -4.79
CA LEU A 804 -34.30 -6.84 -4.19
C LEU A 804 -34.79 -8.02 -5.04
N LEU A 805 -33.86 -8.87 -5.46
CA LEU A 805 -34.10 -10.12 -6.19
C LEU A 805 -33.86 -11.31 -5.25
N ILE A 806 -34.80 -12.24 -5.22
CA ILE A 806 -34.75 -13.46 -4.42
C ILE A 806 -34.73 -14.66 -5.37
N TYR A 807 -33.74 -15.53 -5.19
CA TYR A 807 -33.50 -16.70 -6.03
C TYR A 807 -33.59 -17.97 -5.20
N PRO A 808 -34.75 -18.67 -5.25
CA PRO A 808 -34.84 -20.04 -4.81
C PRO A 808 -34.01 -20.92 -5.74
N LEU A 809 -32.93 -21.54 -5.23
CA LEU A 809 -32.00 -22.32 -6.02
C LEU A 809 -32.36 -23.80 -5.99
N ASN A 810 -32.12 -24.48 -7.12
CA ASN A 810 -32.30 -25.91 -7.20
C ASN A 810 -31.20 -26.62 -6.40
N PRO A 811 -31.54 -27.41 -5.36
CA PRO A 811 -30.54 -28.10 -4.55
C PRO A 811 -29.85 -29.26 -5.29
N ASN A 812 -30.40 -29.74 -6.40
CA ASN A 812 -29.86 -30.87 -7.17
C ASN A 812 -28.70 -30.46 -8.12
N VAL A 813 -27.91 -29.46 -7.75
CA VAL A 813 -26.70 -29.05 -8.47
C VAL A 813 -25.46 -29.46 -7.68
N SER A 814 -24.38 -29.80 -8.39
CA SER A 814 -23.13 -30.29 -7.79
C SER A 814 -22.54 -29.40 -6.70
N THR A 815 -22.83 -28.10 -6.71
CA THR A 815 -22.44 -27.16 -5.66
C THR A 815 -23.06 -27.48 -4.29
N PHE A 816 -24.28 -28.02 -4.24
CA PHE A 816 -24.99 -28.36 -2.99
C PHE A 816 -24.99 -29.86 -2.67
N GLU A 817 -24.50 -30.73 -3.57
CA GLU A 817 -24.43 -32.19 -3.34
C GLU A 817 -23.60 -32.58 -2.11
N LYS A 818 -22.56 -31.82 -1.79
CA LYS A 818 -21.67 -32.07 -0.64
C LYS A 818 -22.17 -31.46 0.67
N VAL A 819 -23.33 -30.82 0.66
CA VAL A 819 -23.94 -30.21 1.84
C VAL A 819 -24.79 -31.26 2.55
N ASP A 820 -24.51 -31.52 3.83
CA ASP A 820 -25.27 -32.48 4.64
C ASP A 820 -26.62 -31.88 5.13
N VAL A 821 -27.48 -31.53 4.17
CA VAL A 821 -28.80 -30.94 4.42
C VAL A 821 -29.84 -31.59 3.50
N LYS A 822 -30.90 -32.13 4.10
CA LYS A 822 -32.05 -32.67 3.36
C LYS A 822 -32.98 -31.54 2.89
N PHE A 823 -32.84 -31.12 1.64
CA PHE A 823 -33.70 -30.10 1.03
C PHE A 823 -35.09 -30.65 0.67
N THR A 824 -36.11 -29.78 0.77
CA THR A 824 -37.53 -30.09 0.47
C THR A 824 -38.19 -28.92 -0.26
N SER A 825 -39.45 -29.05 -0.72
CA SER A 825 -40.20 -27.92 -1.29
C SER A 825 -40.32 -26.72 -0.33
N LYS A 826 -40.17 -26.95 0.99
CA LYS A 826 -40.27 -25.93 2.04
C LYS A 826 -38.91 -25.48 2.59
N LEU A 827 -37.81 -26.05 2.11
CA LEU A 827 -36.44 -25.72 2.51
C LEU A 827 -35.48 -25.93 1.32
N VAL A 828 -35.08 -24.84 0.69
CA VAL A 828 -34.12 -24.80 -0.42
C VAL A 828 -33.07 -23.72 -0.16
N PRO A 829 -31.90 -23.75 -0.82
CA PRO A 829 -30.97 -22.64 -0.78
C PRO A 829 -31.61 -21.37 -1.37
N ILE A 830 -31.57 -20.26 -0.62
CA ILE A 830 -32.04 -18.96 -1.09
C ILE A 830 -30.82 -18.07 -1.33
N GLY A 831 -30.65 -17.59 -2.56
CA GLY A 831 -29.72 -16.51 -2.88
C GLY A 831 -30.45 -15.18 -3.03
N ILE A 832 -29.75 -14.06 -2.82
CA ILE A 832 -30.30 -12.71 -3.07
C ILE A 832 -29.37 -11.87 -3.92
N ALA A 833 -29.96 -10.93 -4.66
CA ALA A 833 -29.24 -9.83 -5.29
C ALA A 833 -29.96 -8.50 -5.06
N ILE A 834 -29.22 -7.40 -4.94
CA ILE A 834 -29.77 -6.04 -4.83
C ILE A 834 -29.19 -5.19 -5.94
N SER A 835 -30.07 -4.54 -6.71
CA SER A 835 -29.71 -3.54 -7.71
C SER A 835 -29.94 -2.16 -7.10
N PHE A 836 -28.86 -1.50 -6.70
CA PHE A 836 -28.92 -0.17 -6.11
C PHE A 836 -28.94 0.92 -7.21
N PRO A 837 -29.73 2.00 -7.03
CA PRO A 837 -29.75 3.14 -7.94
C PRO A 837 -28.49 4.00 -7.77
N PHE A 838 -28.30 4.95 -8.67
CA PHE A 838 -27.38 6.07 -8.42
C PHE A 838 -28.00 7.03 -7.41
N SER A 839 -27.15 7.64 -6.59
CA SER A 839 -27.57 8.65 -5.62
C SER A 839 -27.82 9.96 -6.34
N GLU A 840 -28.92 10.63 -6.01
CA GLU A 840 -29.21 11.98 -6.51
C GLU A 840 -28.48 13.03 -5.66
N LYS A 841 -27.97 12.62 -4.49
CA LYS A 841 -27.25 13.47 -3.52
C LYS A 841 -25.74 13.23 -3.50
N ASN A 842 -25.23 12.46 -4.46
CA ASN A 842 -23.81 12.16 -4.65
C ASN A 842 -23.21 11.51 -3.38
N MET A 843 -23.47 10.22 -3.18
CA MET A 843 -22.85 9.49 -2.08
C MET A 843 -21.41 9.20 -2.46
N ASP A 844 -20.45 9.64 -1.65
CA ASP A 844 -19.04 9.35 -1.93
C ASP A 844 -18.83 7.82 -1.97
N GLU A 845 -18.33 7.30 -3.09
CA GLU A 845 -18.21 5.87 -3.45
C GLU A 845 -17.17 5.06 -2.62
N LYS A 846 -16.99 5.43 -1.35
CA LYS A 846 -15.78 5.07 -0.61
C LYS A 846 -16.12 4.27 0.64
N LEU A 847 -15.87 2.97 0.53
CA LEU A 847 -15.72 2.08 1.68
C LEU A 847 -14.45 2.44 2.46
N TYR A 848 -14.58 2.68 3.77
CA TYR A 848 -13.42 2.87 4.65
C TYR A 848 -13.35 1.80 5.74
N LEU A 849 -12.15 1.47 6.18
CA LEU A 849 -11.86 0.75 7.41
C LEU A 849 -11.24 1.70 8.41
N TYR A 850 -11.62 1.56 9.67
CA TYR A 850 -11.02 2.29 10.78
C TYR A 850 -10.90 1.40 12.01
N ASN A 851 -10.17 1.87 13.02
CA ASN A 851 -9.97 1.16 14.27
C ASN A 851 -11.17 1.35 15.21
N LYS A 852 -11.86 0.25 15.52
CA LYS A 852 -13.05 0.24 16.38
C LYS A 852 -12.77 0.55 17.86
N SER A 853 -11.53 0.40 18.31
CA SER A 853 -11.15 0.67 19.71
C SER A 853 -11.03 2.16 20.02
N ILE A 854 -10.96 3.02 19.01
CA ILE A 854 -10.88 4.47 19.20
C ILE A 854 -12.28 5.01 19.47
N LYS A 855 -12.54 5.42 20.72
CA LYS A 855 -13.79 6.07 21.14
C LYS A 855 -13.84 7.48 20.59
N THR A 856 -14.52 7.66 19.46
CA THR A 856 -14.78 8.98 18.89
C THR A 856 -15.97 9.61 19.62
N ASN A 857 -15.72 10.64 20.45
CA ASN A 857 -16.75 11.42 21.17
C ASN A 857 -17.63 12.31 20.26
N VAL A 858 -17.51 12.12 18.96
CA VAL A 858 -18.34 12.79 17.97
C VAL A 858 -18.98 11.63 17.25
N GLY A 859 -20.32 11.52 17.34
CA GLY A 859 -21.06 10.75 16.35
C GLY A 859 -20.52 11.20 15.01
N VAL A 860 -19.74 10.32 14.37
CA VAL A 860 -19.11 10.59 13.10
C VAL A 860 -20.27 11.08 12.23
N ARG A 861 -20.30 12.38 11.93
CA ARG A 861 -21.15 12.88 10.86
C ARG A 861 -20.56 12.21 9.63
N LEU A 862 -21.25 11.12 9.29
CA LEU A 862 -21.02 10.21 8.19
C LEU A 862 -21.03 10.98 6.87
#